data_AF-A0A7D9L416-F1
#
_entry.id   AF-A0A7D9L416-F1
#
_cell.length_a   1.000
_cell.length_b   1.000
_cell.length_c   1.000
_cell.angle_alpha   90.00
_cell.angle_beta   90.00
_cell.angle_gamma   90.00
#
_symmetry.space_group_name_H-M   'P 1'
#
loop_
_entity.id
_entity.type
_entity.pdbx_description
1 polymer ?
#
loop_
_entity_poly.entity_id
_entity_poly.type
_entity_poly.pdbx_seq_one_letter_code
_entity_poly.pdbx_strand_id
1 'polypeptide(L)'
;MKLESVEDCTDKFIRCYSLDEDSPKVILFTNDQVDDIVNFCCNDVDGHKSLLYVDITFQLGPFFVMRLTYKNTTLYTKRDPATCPLMVGPMMLGMLKDKSTYLTLFQKLTAQVPGLKLYLQGYSSDSESALRQALAQEFEKSLSFLCKLHAQKNIEEKCRKLRFSKSLTDIIINDIFGSGGLVMADSVEDYRDHLDALTSKWDYLEFKDTKKTPSFSTYFRQYKSSDILNHVSAKASRAAGFGDSVQTNNVPESANALLKRWQGFSSKDMSTFIDDVKELIDKQKSDVRRAFLGLESPYVVRPEYQRYEKSPSEFFEDSPVAHIQRTNDGVHKTDGAGNNGPKRVLILDDEDELENVDVHPGSSTNSHSLCFVDEDSADPSTSRSACSSEFCDLRTICSKELGSMFSAKDLNALSSKAEQLIEDNSIRKGFESQSFLVRSSLSCTPHYVKHLASGKYICDKACIGFNTRKICSHKRKTSPDPVSSMNRNETNQQPGPKPGTVGELFHYQAEPSNDPLKITIRRSRPDKPAVAPIMSTPFQLIDITGRIRKCAGCRKDLKEGPDDFSRHDMDKKLCIRHKEHDFVFITSYHHWKKTFENKHYHVFLNCVKGRNPAFDSCSVQIALNHTLSGDEIAFLKERMEA
;
A
#
# COMPACT_ATOMS: atom_id res chain seq x y z
N MET A 1 -12.96 2.57 -16.35
CA MET A 1 -12.71 3.35 -15.12
C MET A 1 -11.50 4.25 -15.38
N LYS A 2 -11.68 5.58 -15.46
CA LYS A 2 -10.56 6.52 -15.60
C LYS A 2 -10.06 6.90 -14.20
N LEU A 3 -9.21 6.05 -13.64
CA LEU A 3 -8.35 6.44 -12.52
C LEU A 3 -7.30 7.39 -13.10
N GLU A 4 -7.33 8.65 -12.72
CA GLU A 4 -6.29 9.57 -13.18
C GLU A 4 -4.97 9.21 -12.51
N SER A 5 -4.02 8.73 -13.33
CA SER A 5 -2.62 8.55 -12.94
C SER A 5 -2.02 9.93 -12.76
N VAL A 6 -2.03 10.41 -11.51
CA VAL A 6 -1.26 11.60 -11.13
C VAL A 6 0.22 11.29 -11.38
N GLU A 7 0.93 12.23 -12.00
CA GLU A 7 2.36 12.18 -12.34
C GLU A 7 3.22 11.59 -11.20
N ASP A 8 4.31 10.92 -11.60
CA ASP A 8 5.27 10.17 -10.78
C ASP A 8 5.57 10.84 -9.43
N CYS A 9 4.80 10.44 -8.42
CA CYS A 9 4.95 10.87 -7.03
C CYS A 9 5.29 9.64 -6.19
N THR A 10 6.42 9.03 -6.53
CA THR A 10 6.90 7.73 -6.06
C THR A 10 7.10 7.64 -4.54
N ASP A 11 7.11 8.75 -3.79
CA ASP A 11 7.32 8.77 -2.33
C ASP A 11 6.11 9.20 -1.46
N LYS A 12 4.92 9.40 -2.04
CA LYS A 12 3.73 9.83 -1.26
C LYS A 12 2.94 8.67 -0.66
N PHE A 13 2.45 8.86 0.57
CA PHE A 13 1.61 7.85 1.25
C PHE A 13 0.21 7.73 0.63
N ILE A 14 -0.43 8.85 0.24
CA ILE A 14 -1.65 8.80 -0.59
C ILE A 14 -1.24 8.58 -2.05
N ARG A 15 -1.69 7.45 -2.61
CA ARG A 15 -1.26 6.94 -3.92
C ARG A 15 -2.28 7.17 -5.02
N CYS A 16 -3.54 7.21 -4.63
CA CYS A 16 -4.65 7.47 -5.53
C CYS A 16 -5.87 7.91 -4.71
N TYR A 17 -6.72 8.72 -5.32
CA TYR A 17 -8.05 9.02 -4.82
C TYR A 17 -9.01 9.09 -6.01
N SER A 18 -10.28 8.79 -5.80
CA SER A 18 -11.28 8.86 -6.86
C SER A 18 -11.94 10.23 -6.93
N LEU A 19 -12.20 10.68 -8.16
CA LEU A 19 -13.07 11.80 -8.48
C LEU A 19 -14.26 11.35 -9.36
N ASP A 20 -14.53 10.04 -9.44
CA ASP A 20 -15.62 9.47 -10.23
C ASP A 20 -16.97 9.52 -9.47
N GLU A 21 -18.06 9.29 -10.22
CA GLU A 21 -19.44 9.40 -9.70
C GLU A 21 -19.83 8.27 -8.74
N ASP A 22 -19.14 7.13 -8.80
CA ASP A 22 -19.62 5.89 -8.18
C ASP A 22 -19.40 5.85 -6.66
N SER A 23 -18.33 6.46 -6.10
CA SER A 23 -18.09 6.64 -4.65
C SER A 23 -16.67 7.15 -4.36
N PRO A 24 -16.45 8.00 -3.32
CA PRO A 24 -15.12 8.42 -2.92
C PRO A 24 -14.27 7.24 -2.41
N LYS A 25 -13.03 7.17 -2.91
CA LYS A 25 -12.02 6.16 -2.53
C LYS A 25 -10.68 6.84 -2.34
N VAL A 26 -9.89 6.39 -1.36
CA VAL A 26 -8.52 6.85 -1.14
C VAL A 26 -7.62 5.66 -0.88
N ILE A 27 -6.55 5.51 -1.65
CA ILE A 27 -5.59 4.41 -1.56
C ILE A 27 -4.29 4.90 -0.90
N LEU A 28 -3.84 4.17 0.10
CA LEU A 28 -2.75 4.52 1.00
C LEU A 28 -1.69 3.41 1.05
N PHE A 29 -0.43 3.69 0.71
CA PHE A 29 0.70 2.80 0.98
C PHE A 29 2.06 3.47 0.72
N THR A 30 3.12 2.95 1.33
CA THR A 30 4.52 3.28 1.02
C THR A 30 5.15 2.28 0.04
N ASN A 31 6.30 2.59 -0.54
CA ASN A 31 7.03 1.62 -1.37
C ASN A 31 7.54 0.46 -0.53
N ASP A 32 8.01 0.71 0.69
CA ASP A 32 8.52 -0.35 1.56
C ASP A 32 7.44 -1.39 1.89
N GLN A 33 6.18 -0.97 2.08
CA GLN A 33 5.09 -1.93 2.29
C GLN A 33 4.85 -2.83 1.07
N VAL A 34 5.05 -2.30 -0.14
CA VAL A 34 4.94 -3.09 -1.38
C VAL A 34 6.14 -4.02 -1.52
N ASP A 35 7.35 -3.52 -1.23
CA ASP A 35 8.57 -4.33 -1.23
C ASP A 35 8.48 -5.47 -0.21
N ASP A 36 7.96 -5.21 0.99
CA ASP A 36 7.76 -6.23 2.02
C ASP A 36 6.72 -7.28 1.58
N ILE A 37 5.64 -6.90 0.90
CA ILE A 37 4.71 -7.87 0.31
C ILE A 37 5.43 -8.73 -0.75
N VAL A 38 6.28 -8.15 -1.58
CA VAL A 38 7.07 -8.92 -2.54
C VAL A 38 8.03 -9.87 -1.81
N ASN A 39 8.71 -9.39 -0.78
CA ASN A 39 9.70 -10.17 -0.04
C ASN A 39 9.06 -11.32 0.73
N PHE A 40 7.95 -11.09 1.43
CA PHE A 40 7.35 -12.07 2.34
C PHE A 40 6.22 -12.87 1.70
N CYS A 41 5.43 -12.27 0.79
CA CYS A 41 4.25 -12.92 0.22
C CYS A 41 4.47 -13.49 -1.18
N CYS A 42 5.60 -13.17 -1.83
CA CYS A 42 5.91 -13.66 -3.18
C CYS A 42 7.12 -14.60 -3.26
N ASN A 43 7.79 -14.88 -2.14
CA ASN A 43 8.87 -15.86 -2.09
C ASN A 43 8.35 -17.29 -1.99
N ASP A 44 9.13 -18.25 -2.48
CA ASP A 44 8.81 -19.68 -2.41
C ASP A 44 9.65 -20.44 -1.37
N VAL A 45 10.40 -19.73 -0.52
CA VAL A 45 11.28 -20.30 0.51
C VAL A 45 10.47 -20.77 1.71
N ASP A 46 10.59 -22.05 2.04
CA ASP A 46 9.90 -22.64 3.19
C ASP A 46 10.31 -21.95 4.51
N GLY A 47 9.34 -21.77 5.41
CA GLY A 47 9.52 -21.02 6.66
C GLY A 47 9.75 -19.50 6.53
N HIS A 48 9.77 -18.96 5.29
CA HIS A 48 9.97 -17.53 5.01
C HIS A 48 8.76 -16.87 4.32
N LYS A 49 7.66 -17.61 4.10
CA LYS A 49 6.46 -17.09 3.45
C LYS A 49 5.46 -16.50 4.43
N SER A 50 4.76 -15.46 3.99
CA SER A 50 3.56 -14.93 4.61
C SER A 50 2.39 -15.02 3.66
N LEU A 51 1.22 -15.38 4.19
CA LEU A 51 -0.04 -15.06 3.53
C LEU A 51 -0.23 -13.54 3.47
N LEU A 52 -0.87 -13.07 2.40
CA LEU A 52 -1.44 -11.73 2.37
C LEU A 52 -2.85 -11.77 2.96
N TYR A 53 -3.04 -11.15 4.12
CA TYR A 53 -4.35 -11.09 4.74
C TYR A 53 -5.08 -9.83 4.30
N VAL A 54 -6.37 -9.95 3.98
CA VAL A 54 -7.23 -8.84 3.56
C VAL A 54 -8.46 -8.82 4.43
N ASP A 55 -8.73 -7.67 5.04
CA ASP A 55 -9.84 -7.53 5.97
C ASP A 55 -10.44 -6.12 5.91
N ILE A 56 -11.71 -6.01 6.29
CA ILE A 56 -12.46 -4.75 6.26
C ILE A 56 -12.86 -4.40 7.69
N THR A 57 -12.48 -3.20 8.14
CA THR A 57 -12.87 -2.67 9.43
C THR A 57 -13.73 -1.41 9.30
N PHE A 58 -14.61 -1.24 10.28
CA PHE A 58 -15.55 -0.13 10.39
C PHE A 58 -15.25 0.70 11.62
N GLN A 59 -15.98 1.80 11.79
CA GLN A 59 -15.96 2.68 12.98
C GLN A 59 -14.63 3.42 13.21
N LEU A 60 -13.79 3.52 12.18
CA LEU A 60 -12.55 4.32 12.22
C LEU A 60 -12.73 5.73 11.64
N GLY A 61 -13.90 5.98 11.05
CA GLY A 61 -14.25 7.21 10.38
C GLY A 61 -15.60 7.08 9.67
N PRO A 62 -15.97 8.07 8.87
CA PRO A 62 -17.16 8.04 8.00
C PRO A 62 -16.98 7.12 6.77
N PHE A 63 -16.02 6.20 6.81
CA PHE A 63 -15.64 5.28 5.74
C PHE A 63 -15.35 3.88 6.32
N PHE A 64 -15.43 2.85 5.48
CA PHE A 64 -14.77 1.59 5.82
C PHE A 64 -13.30 1.66 5.43
N VAL A 65 -12.49 0.84 6.10
CA VAL A 65 -11.07 0.67 5.80
C VAL A 65 -10.86 -0.77 5.37
N MET A 66 -10.51 -0.97 4.10
CA MET A 66 -9.98 -2.25 3.63
C MET A 66 -8.46 -2.22 3.81
N ARG A 67 -7.93 -3.16 4.59
CA ARG A 67 -6.50 -3.23 4.92
C ARG A 67 -5.91 -4.56 4.47
N LEU A 68 -4.70 -4.48 3.94
CA LEU A 68 -3.80 -5.62 3.75
C LEU A 68 -2.86 -5.75 4.94
N THR A 69 -2.53 -6.98 5.32
CA THR A 69 -1.61 -7.28 6.43
C THR A 69 -0.74 -8.48 6.03
N TYR A 70 0.50 -8.51 6.48
CA TYR A 70 1.43 -9.61 6.23
C TYR A 70 2.31 -9.82 7.46
N LYS A 71 2.88 -11.01 7.63
CA LYS A 71 3.85 -11.34 8.67
C LYS A 71 5.25 -10.99 8.17
N ASN A 72 6.03 -10.27 8.98
CA ASN A 72 7.46 -10.18 8.74
C ASN A 72 8.11 -11.47 9.23
N THR A 73 8.48 -12.34 8.30
CA THR A 73 9.01 -13.68 8.59
C THR A 73 10.49 -13.69 8.97
N THR A 74 11.13 -12.52 9.11
CA THR A 74 12.54 -12.41 9.54
C THR A 74 12.71 -12.11 11.03
N LEU A 75 11.61 -11.80 11.72
CA LEU A 75 11.61 -11.36 13.10
C LEU A 75 10.69 -12.24 13.95
N TYR A 76 10.95 -12.29 15.25
CA TYR A 76 10.00 -12.73 16.26
C TYR A 76 9.61 -11.59 17.19
N THR A 77 8.38 -11.63 17.69
CA THR A 77 7.97 -10.86 18.86
C THR A 77 8.71 -11.35 20.11
N LYS A 78 9.02 -10.45 21.05
CA LYS A 78 9.65 -10.81 22.35
C LYS A 78 8.67 -11.46 23.35
N ARG A 79 7.63 -12.13 22.86
CA ARG A 79 6.57 -12.72 23.66
C ARG A 79 6.74 -14.23 23.75
N ASP A 80 5.97 -14.83 24.65
CA ASP A 80 5.85 -16.28 24.77
C ASP A 80 4.36 -16.66 24.56
N PRO A 81 4.01 -17.44 23.52
CA PRO A 81 4.91 -17.95 22.48
C PRO A 81 5.40 -16.83 21.53
N ALA A 82 6.62 -17.01 21.01
CA ALA A 82 7.20 -16.09 20.03
C ALA A 82 6.54 -16.27 18.65
N THR A 83 6.09 -15.18 18.04
CA THR A 83 5.43 -15.21 16.72
C THR A 83 6.03 -14.20 15.75
N CYS A 84 5.89 -14.43 14.45
CA CYS A 84 6.30 -13.46 13.43
C CYS A 84 5.39 -12.22 13.50
N PRO A 85 5.94 -11.02 13.71
CA PRO A 85 5.13 -9.82 13.90
C PRO A 85 4.34 -9.46 12.64
N LEU A 86 3.11 -9.00 12.85
CA LEU A 86 2.25 -8.51 11.79
C LEU A 86 2.55 -7.08 11.40
N MET A 87 2.66 -6.85 10.11
CA MET A 87 2.91 -5.54 9.54
C MET A 87 1.65 -5.03 8.85
N VAL A 88 1.32 -3.78 9.16
CA VAL A 88 0.28 -3.06 8.48
C VAL A 88 0.73 -2.83 7.04
N GLY A 89 -0.05 -3.31 6.09
CA GLY A 89 0.19 -3.17 4.66
C GLY A 89 -0.64 -2.04 4.02
N PRO A 90 -0.75 -2.05 2.68
CA PRO A 90 -1.57 -1.11 1.92
C PRO A 90 -3.03 -1.08 2.38
N MET A 91 -3.66 0.09 2.24
CA MET A 91 -5.05 0.30 2.62
C MET A 91 -5.85 1.06 1.56
N MET A 92 -7.18 0.91 1.66
CA MET A 92 -8.14 1.74 0.95
C MET A 92 -9.24 2.21 1.90
N LEU A 93 -9.54 3.50 1.85
CA LEU A 93 -10.74 4.10 2.43
C LEU A 93 -11.84 4.10 1.36
N GLY A 94 -13.05 3.66 1.70
CA GLY A 94 -14.16 3.58 0.75
C GLY A 94 -15.54 3.68 1.42
N MET A 95 -16.58 3.78 0.58
CA MET A 95 -17.99 3.77 1.04
C MET A 95 -18.78 2.55 0.54
N LEU A 96 -18.45 2.03 -0.65
CA LEU A 96 -19.15 0.89 -1.24
C LEU A 96 -18.38 -0.43 -1.06
N LYS A 97 -19.11 -1.46 -0.68
CA LYS A 97 -18.60 -2.82 -0.44
C LYS A 97 -18.87 -3.73 -1.64
N ASP A 98 -18.44 -3.28 -2.82
CA ASP A 98 -18.63 -3.99 -4.08
C ASP A 98 -17.30 -4.41 -4.72
N LYS A 99 -17.41 -5.32 -5.69
CA LYS A 99 -16.26 -5.91 -6.36
C LYS A 99 -15.39 -4.87 -7.07
N SER A 100 -16.00 -3.88 -7.74
CA SER A 100 -15.28 -2.82 -8.46
C SER A 100 -14.49 -1.92 -7.51
N THR A 101 -15.07 -1.61 -6.35
CA THR A 101 -14.39 -0.84 -5.31
C THR A 101 -13.16 -1.59 -4.80
N TYR A 102 -13.29 -2.87 -4.44
CA TYR A 102 -12.14 -3.66 -3.96
C TYR A 102 -11.04 -3.85 -5.00
N LEU A 103 -11.42 -4.08 -6.27
CA LEU A 103 -10.46 -4.20 -7.38
C LEU A 103 -9.57 -2.98 -7.51
N THR A 104 -10.04 -1.79 -7.13
CA THR A 104 -9.28 -0.54 -7.26
C THR A 104 -7.95 -0.60 -6.49
N LEU A 105 -7.94 -1.15 -5.27
CA LEU A 105 -6.70 -1.28 -4.49
C LEU A 105 -5.76 -2.31 -5.14
N PHE A 106 -6.27 -3.49 -5.48
CA PHE A 106 -5.44 -4.58 -6.00
C PHE A 106 -4.84 -4.24 -7.36
N GLN A 107 -5.63 -3.64 -8.25
CA GLN A 107 -5.15 -3.14 -9.55
C GLN A 107 -4.11 -2.04 -9.41
N LYS A 108 -4.22 -1.20 -8.36
CA LYS A 108 -3.20 -0.19 -8.10
C LYS A 108 -1.87 -0.82 -7.66
N LEU A 109 -1.92 -1.86 -6.82
CA LEU A 109 -0.75 -2.62 -6.40
C LEU A 109 -0.10 -3.37 -7.57
N THR A 110 -0.89 -4.04 -8.40
CA THR A 110 -0.38 -4.78 -9.55
C THR A 110 0.06 -3.86 -10.69
N ALA A 111 -0.47 -2.64 -10.80
CA ALA A 111 0.07 -1.64 -11.70
C ALA A 111 1.48 -1.19 -11.27
N GLN A 112 1.74 -1.13 -9.97
CA GLN A 112 3.07 -0.81 -9.44
C GLN A 112 4.04 -1.99 -9.51
N VAL A 113 3.58 -3.19 -9.14
CA VAL A 113 4.36 -4.44 -9.23
C VAL A 113 3.52 -5.49 -9.97
N PRO A 114 3.58 -5.54 -11.31
CA PRO A 114 2.82 -6.52 -12.10
C PRO A 114 3.12 -7.97 -11.74
N GLY A 115 4.33 -8.22 -11.22
CA GLY A 115 4.77 -9.51 -10.71
C GLY A 115 3.89 -10.06 -9.58
N LEU A 116 3.18 -9.22 -8.82
CA LEU A 116 2.29 -9.68 -7.75
C LEU A 116 1.21 -10.65 -8.27
N LYS A 117 0.69 -10.43 -9.48
CA LYS A 117 -0.30 -11.34 -10.10
C LYS A 117 0.21 -12.76 -10.32
N LEU A 118 1.52 -12.89 -10.46
CA LEU A 118 2.18 -14.14 -10.84
C LEU A 118 2.79 -14.86 -9.63
N TYR A 119 3.33 -14.10 -8.69
CA TYR A 119 4.17 -14.64 -7.63
C TYR A 119 3.56 -14.58 -6.24
N LEU A 120 2.45 -13.86 -6.03
CA LEU A 120 1.76 -13.90 -4.75
C LEU A 120 1.36 -15.35 -4.45
N GLN A 121 1.87 -15.91 -3.35
CA GLN A 121 1.72 -17.34 -3.03
C GLN A 121 0.29 -17.65 -2.58
N GLY A 122 -0.27 -16.79 -1.74
CA GLY A 122 -1.64 -16.95 -1.27
C GLY A 122 -2.16 -15.74 -0.51
N TYR A 123 -3.49 -15.67 -0.41
CA TYR A 123 -4.20 -14.65 0.34
C TYR A 123 -5.29 -15.25 1.22
N SER A 124 -5.59 -14.58 2.34
CA SER A 124 -6.69 -14.94 3.24
C SER A 124 -7.65 -13.77 3.38
N SER A 125 -8.95 -14.06 3.36
CA SER A 125 -10.02 -13.09 3.55
C SER A 125 -11.15 -13.69 4.40
N ASP A 126 -12.09 -12.84 4.80
CA ASP A 126 -13.40 -13.29 5.25
C ASP A 126 -14.21 -13.95 4.11
N SER A 127 -15.44 -14.35 4.41
CA SER A 127 -16.35 -14.97 3.43
C SER A 127 -17.10 -13.99 2.54
N GLU A 128 -16.72 -12.69 2.49
CA GLU A 128 -17.44 -11.70 1.70
C GLU A 128 -17.27 -11.94 0.19
N SER A 129 -18.39 -12.19 -0.49
CA SER A 129 -18.40 -12.60 -1.91
C SER A 129 -17.75 -11.57 -2.83
N ALA A 130 -18.06 -10.28 -2.66
CA ALA A 130 -17.51 -9.21 -3.50
C ALA A 130 -15.98 -9.12 -3.38
N LEU A 131 -15.45 -9.25 -2.16
CA LEU A 131 -14.02 -9.22 -1.87
C LEU A 131 -13.31 -10.46 -2.45
N ARG A 132 -13.88 -11.64 -2.23
CA ARG A 132 -13.38 -12.90 -2.80
C ARG A 132 -13.31 -12.84 -4.33
N GLN A 133 -14.34 -12.32 -4.98
CA GLN A 133 -14.36 -12.20 -6.44
C GLN A 133 -13.34 -11.19 -6.96
N ALA A 134 -13.09 -10.09 -6.23
CA ALA A 134 -12.06 -9.12 -6.60
C ALA A 134 -10.66 -9.71 -6.46
N LEU A 135 -10.38 -10.41 -5.36
CA LEU A 135 -9.10 -11.10 -5.13
C LEU A 135 -8.85 -12.19 -6.17
N ALA A 136 -9.81 -13.07 -6.41
CA ALA A 136 -9.69 -14.15 -7.39
C ALA A 136 -9.49 -13.63 -8.82
N GLN A 137 -10.10 -12.48 -9.16
CA GLN A 137 -9.90 -11.86 -10.46
C GLN A 137 -8.49 -11.26 -10.60
N GLU A 138 -7.96 -10.62 -9.56
CA GLU A 138 -6.68 -9.91 -9.67
C GLU A 138 -5.47 -10.83 -9.44
N PHE A 139 -5.61 -11.84 -8.58
CA PHE A 139 -4.58 -12.79 -8.14
C PHE A 139 -4.95 -14.23 -8.47
N GLU A 140 -5.32 -14.49 -9.72
CA GLU A 140 -5.80 -15.80 -10.21
C GLU A 140 -4.84 -16.97 -9.90
N LYS A 141 -3.52 -16.71 -9.87
CA LYS A 141 -2.50 -17.74 -9.60
C LYS A 141 -2.25 -18.00 -8.11
N SER A 142 -2.80 -17.18 -7.23
CA SER A 142 -2.57 -17.27 -5.79
C SER A 142 -3.56 -18.22 -5.14
N LEU A 143 -3.10 -18.90 -4.09
CA LEU A 143 -3.99 -19.76 -3.29
C LEU A 143 -4.93 -18.91 -2.43
N SER A 144 -6.21 -19.26 -2.46
CA SER A 144 -7.26 -18.54 -1.74
C SER A 144 -7.62 -19.26 -0.46
N PHE A 145 -7.57 -18.55 0.67
CA PHE A 145 -7.95 -19.05 1.99
C PHE A 145 -9.12 -18.26 2.58
N LEU A 146 -9.94 -18.97 3.36
CA LEU A 146 -11.04 -18.40 4.13
C LEU A 146 -10.76 -18.59 5.62
N CYS A 147 -11.10 -17.57 6.40
CA CYS A 147 -10.99 -17.64 7.86
C CYS A 147 -11.86 -18.76 8.45
N LYS A 148 -11.23 -19.68 9.20
CA LYS A 148 -11.92 -20.70 10.00
C LYS A 148 -12.94 -20.13 10.96
N LEU A 149 -12.61 -19.09 11.71
CA LEU A 149 -13.52 -18.50 12.70
C LEU A 149 -14.78 -17.92 12.04
N HIS A 150 -14.63 -17.25 10.90
CA HIS A 150 -15.78 -16.76 10.14
C HIS A 150 -16.57 -17.91 9.51
N ALA A 151 -15.91 -18.96 9.05
CA ALA A 151 -16.57 -20.18 8.57
C ALA A 151 -17.38 -20.85 9.70
N GLN A 152 -16.82 -20.94 10.91
CA GLN A 152 -17.49 -21.44 12.12
C GLN A 152 -18.72 -20.59 12.46
N LYS A 153 -18.55 -19.27 12.62
CA LYS A 153 -19.64 -18.32 12.92
C LYS A 153 -20.79 -18.43 11.90
N ASN A 154 -20.48 -18.63 10.61
CA ASN A 154 -21.49 -18.84 9.57
C ASN A 154 -22.29 -20.14 9.77
N ILE A 155 -21.64 -21.23 10.21
CA ILE A 155 -22.31 -22.49 10.52
C ILE A 155 -23.14 -22.36 11.79
N GLU A 156 -22.62 -21.72 12.83
CA GLU A 156 -23.37 -21.43 14.08
C GLU A 156 -24.62 -20.60 13.80
N GLU A 157 -24.49 -19.54 13.00
CA GLU A 157 -25.62 -18.70 12.60
C GLU A 157 -26.66 -19.49 11.79
N LYS A 158 -26.23 -20.44 10.97
CA LYS A 158 -27.16 -21.36 10.28
C LYS A 158 -27.87 -22.28 11.28
N CYS A 159 -27.15 -22.88 12.22
CA CYS A 159 -27.72 -23.74 13.27
C CYS A 159 -28.75 -22.97 14.10
N ARG A 160 -28.44 -21.71 14.45
CA ARG A 160 -29.36 -20.79 15.14
C ARG A 160 -30.63 -20.53 14.33
N LYS A 161 -30.52 -20.28 13.02
CA LYS A 161 -31.69 -20.10 12.12
C LYS A 161 -32.55 -21.36 12.03
N LEU A 162 -31.93 -22.54 12.07
CA LEU A 162 -32.63 -23.82 12.13
C LEU A 162 -33.17 -24.17 13.53
N ARG A 163 -32.84 -23.35 14.54
CA ARG A 163 -33.25 -23.48 15.95
C ARG A 163 -32.71 -24.75 16.61
N PHE A 164 -31.49 -25.15 16.28
CA PHE A 164 -30.83 -26.28 16.94
C PHE A 164 -30.48 -25.94 18.39
N SER A 165 -30.48 -26.97 19.24
CA SER A 165 -29.91 -26.86 20.57
C SER A 165 -28.42 -26.54 20.54
N LYS A 166 -27.92 -25.97 21.64
CA LYS A 166 -26.47 -25.69 21.79
C LYS A 166 -25.65 -26.98 21.68
N SER A 167 -26.11 -28.06 22.30
CA SER A 167 -25.45 -29.38 22.23
C SER A 167 -25.31 -29.90 20.79
N LEU A 168 -26.37 -29.83 19.98
CA LEU A 168 -26.28 -30.23 18.56
C LEU A 168 -25.34 -29.31 17.77
N THR A 169 -25.42 -28.00 18.03
CA THR A 169 -24.55 -27.01 17.37
C THR A 169 -23.07 -27.30 17.67
N ASP A 170 -22.71 -27.59 18.92
CA ASP A 170 -21.33 -27.88 19.32
C ASP A 170 -20.81 -29.17 18.69
N ILE A 171 -21.66 -30.20 18.56
CA ILE A 171 -21.33 -31.44 17.84
C ILE A 171 -21.01 -31.13 16.37
N ILE A 172 -21.88 -30.39 15.67
CA ILE A 172 -21.68 -30.04 14.27
C ILE A 172 -20.39 -29.22 14.09
N ILE A 173 -20.14 -28.24 14.96
CA ILE A 173 -18.93 -27.42 14.88
C ILE A 173 -17.69 -28.27 15.11
N ASN A 174 -17.69 -29.19 16.07
CA ASN A 174 -16.57 -30.09 16.31
C ASN A 174 -16.35 -31.08 15.15
N ASP A 175 -17.44 -31.62 14.57
CA ASP A 175 -17.37 -32.53 13.41
C ASP A 175 -16.75 -31.86 12.18
N ILE A 176 -16.95 -30.55 12.00
CA ILE A 176 -16.38 -29.81 10.87
C ILE A 176 -14.98 -29.28 11.20
N PHE A 177 -14.79 -28.67 12.36
CA PHE A 177 -13.65 -27.80 12.68
C PHE A 177 -12.75 -28.28 13.82
N GLY A 178 -13.12 -29.38 14.49
CA GLY A 178 -12.35 -29.99 15.58
C GLY A 178 -11.07 -30.67 15.10
N SER A 179 -10.30 -31.20 16.05
CA SER A 179 -8.98 -31.82 15.80
C SER A 179 -9.01 -33.07 14.90
N GLY A 180 -10.18 -33.71 14.77
CA GLY A 180 -10.45 -34.77 13.79
C GLY A 180 -11.58 -34.42 12.83
N GLY A 181 -11.92 -33.14 12.70
CA GLY A 181 -13.04 -32.70 11.86
C GLY A 181 -12.70 -32.65 10.37
N LEU A 182 -13.70 -32.37 9.54
CA LEU A 182 -13.57 -32.27 8.08
C LEU A 182 -12.42 -31.37 7.61
N VAL A 183 -12.12 -30.28 8.30
CA VAL A 183 -11.01 -29.38 7.94
C VAL A 183 -9.63 -30.04 8.01
N MET A 184 -9.50 -31.17 8.73
CA MET A 184 -8.24 -31.89 8.91
C MET A 184 -8.06 -33.04 7.91
N ALA A 185 -9.03 -33.30 7.03
CA ALA A 185 -8.97 -34.40 6.07
C ALA A 185 -7.71 -34.34 5.18
N ASP A 186 -7.06 -35.48 4.96
CA ASP A 186 -5.77 -35.56 4.27
C ASP A 186 -5.92 -35.67 2.75
N SER A 187 -7.05 -36.19 2.27
CA SER A 187 -7.36 -36.34 0.86
C SER A 187 -8.77 -35.85 0.52
N VAL A 188 -9.05 -35.69 -0.78
CA VAL A 188 -10.40 -35.33 -1.23
C VAL A 188 -11.37 -36.48 -0.96
N GLU A 189 -10.86 -37.71 -1.09
CA GLU A 189 -11.56 -38.96 -0.85
C GLU A 189 -11.91 -39.10 0.63
N ASP A 190 -10.93 -38.92 1.52
CA ASP A 190 -11.12 -38.93 2.99
C ASP A 190 -12.14 -37.89 3.43
N TYR A 191 -12.07 -36.67 2.88
CA TYR A 191 -13.05 -35.63 3.14
C TYR A 191 -14.48 -36.04 2.72
N ARG A 192 -14.63 -36.66 1.54
CA ARG A 192 -15.92 -37.09 1.02
C ARG A 192 -16.52 -38.22 1.84
N ASP A 193 -15.73 -39.25 2.14
CA ASP A 193 -16.15 -40.40 2.93
C ASP A 193 -16.57 -39.96 4.34
N HIS A 194 -15.80 -39.06 4.95
CA HIS A 194 -16.13 -38.51 6.26
C HIS A 194 -17.41 -37.65 6.20
N LEU A 195 -17.58 -36.81 5.16
CA LEU A 195 -18.80 -36.02 4.98
C LEU A 195 -20.05 -36.88 4.76
N ASP A 196 -19.91 -38.01 4.07
CA ASP A 196 -20.98 -39.01 3.88
C ASP A 196 -21.43 -39.62 5.21
N ALA A 197 -20.48 -40.06 6.05
CA ALA A 197 -20.79 -40.54 7.39
C ALA A 197 -21.43 -39.44 8.27
N LEU A 198 -20.91 -38.22 8.23
CA LEU A 198 -21.43 -37.09 9.00
C LEU A 198 -22.84 -36.67 8.57
N THR A 199 -23.17 -36.81 7.29
CA THR A 199 -24.52 -36.48 6.80
C THR A 199 -25.59 -37.35 7.46
N SER A 200 -25.39 -38.67 7.51
CA SER A 200 -26.32 -39.56 8.19
C SER A 200 -26.41 -39.27 9.70
N LYS A 201 -25.27 -38.94 10.33
CA LYS A 201 -25.22 -38.53 11.75
C LYS A 201 -26.00 -37.25 12.01
N TRP A 202 -25.75 -36.20 11.22
CA TRP A 202 -26.42 -34.90 11.40
C TRP A 202 -27.91 -34.99 11.14
N ASP A 203 -28.36 -35.74 10.12
CA ASP A 203 -29.78 -35.89 9.83
C ASP A 203 -30.53 -36.60 10.98
N TYR A 204 -29.94 -37.67 11.52
CA TYR A 204 -30.50 -38.35 12.69
C TYR A 204 -30.60 -37.43 13.91
N LEU A 205 -29.53 -36.67 14.20
CA LEU A 205 -29.48 -35.78 15.35
C LEU A 205 -30.42 -34.57 15.19
N GLU A 206 -30.48 -33.97 13.99
CA GLU A 206 -31.42 -32.88 13.66
C GLU A 206 -32.87 -33.33 13.85
N PHE A 207 -33.23 -34.52 13.34
CA PHE A 207 -34.58 -35.07 13.54
C PHE A 207 -34.86 -35.31 15.03
N LYS A 208 -33.90 -35.83 15.79
CA LYS A 208 -34.06 -36.07 17.23
C LYS A 208 -34.29 -34.77 18.00
N ASP A 209 -33.52 -33.73 17.69
CA ASP A 209 -33.51 -32.42 18.35
C ASP A 209 -34.76 -31.59 17.99
N THR A 210 -35.15 -31.57 16.71
CA THR A 210 -36.17 -30.64 16.20
C THR A 210 -37.53 -31.29 15.89
N LYS A 211 -37.58 -32.62 15.75
CA LYS A 211 -38.73 -33.40 15.24
C LYS A 211 -39.20 -32.98 13.84
N LYS A 212 -38.32 -32.38 13.04
CA LYS A 212 -38.59 -31.93 11.66
C LYS A 212 -37.76 -32.71 10.66
N THR A 213 -38.17 -32.64 9.38
CA THR A 213 -37.37 -33.16 8.27
C THR A 213 -35.99 -32.50 8.26
N PRO A 214 -34.90 -33.29 8.30
CA PRO A 214 -33.55 -32.74 8.30
C PRO A 214 -33.23 -31.91 7.06
N SER A 215 -32.41 -30.88 7.23
CA SER A 215 -32.10 -29.90 6.18
C SER A 215 -30.67 -29.35 6.25
N PHE A 216 -29.99 -29.51 7.39
CA PHE A 216 -28.65 -28.97 7.57
C PHE A 216 -27.62 -29.63 6.65
N SER A 217 -27.64 -30.96 6.54
CA SER A 217 -26.70 -31.71 5.71
C SER A 217 -26.76 -31.29 4.23
N THR A 218 -27.98 -31.15 3.69
CA THR A 218 -28.24 -30.65 2.34
C THR A 218 -27.70 -29.24 2.16
N TYR A 219 -27.97 -28.34 3.10
CA TYR A 219 -27.41 -26.98 3.08
C TYR A 219 -25.87 -27.01 3.09
N PHE A 220 -25.27 -27.80 3.97
CA PHE A 220 -23.82 -27.86 4.11
C PHE A 220 -23.17 -28.37 2.81
N ARG A 221 -23.70 -29.46 2.24
CA ARG A 221 -23.21 -30.01 0.96
C ARG A 221 -23.30 -29.00 -0.18
N GLN A 222 -24.43 -28.31 -0.29
CA GLN A 222 -24.69 -27.40 -1.40
C GLN A 222 -23.88 -26.10 -1.31
N TYR A 223 -23.71 -25.54 -0.11
CA TYR A 223 -23.20 -24.17 0.04
C TYR A 223 -21.88 -24.03 0.79
N LYS A 224 -21.42 -25.07 1.50
CA LYS A 224 -20.26 -24.96 2.40
C LYS A 224 -19.17 -25.99 2.13
N SER A 225 -19.53 -27.21 1.73
CA SER A 225 -18.58 -28.31 1.58
C SER A 225 -17.39 -27.97 0.66
N SER A 226 -17.66 -27.39 -0.51
CA SER A 226 -16.58 -26.98 -1.43
C SER A 226 -15.68 -25.88 -0.85
N ASP A 227 -16.27 -24.88 -0.19
CA ASP A 227 -15.52 -23.80 0.45
C ASP A 227 -14.63 -24.33 1.57
N ILE A 228 -15.13 -25.24 2.40
CA ILE A 228 -14.37 -25.85 3.49
C ILE A 228 -13.19 -26.67 2.96
N LEU A 229 -13.45 -27.56 2.00
CA LEU A 229 -12.42 -28.43 1.42
C LEU A 229 -11.29 -27.61 0.76
N ASN A 230 -11.65 -26.63 -0.07
CA ASN A 230 -10.70 -25.95 -0.93
C ASN A 230 -10.05 -24.71 -0.30
N HIS A 231 -10.68 -24.09 0.70
CA HIS A 231 -10.23 -22.80 1.23
C HIS A 231 -10.06 -22.74 2.75
N VAL A 232 -10.52 -23.75 3.51
CA VAL A 232 -10.41 -23.78 4.99
C VAL A 232 -9.61 -24.98 5.49
N SER A 233 -9.30 -25.97 4.64
CA SER A 233 -8.63 -27.19 5.09
C SER A 233 -7.16 -26.99 5.44
N ALA A 234 -6.68 -27.77 6.41
CA ALA A 234 -5.26 -27.88 6.73
C ALA A 234 -4.46 -28.39 5.53
N LYS A 235 -5.02 -29.31 4.75
CA LYS A 235 -4.45 -29.77 3.47
C LYS A 235 -4.13 -28.61 2.53
N ALA A 236 -5.07 -27.67 2.35
CA ALA A 236 -4.84 -26.51 1.50
C ALA A 236 -3.66 -25.66 2.01
N SER A 237 -3.51 -25.53 3.34
CA SER A 237 -2.40 -24.79 3.96
C SER A 237 -1.06 -25.52 3.78
N ARG A 238 -1.03 -26.84 3.98
CA ARG A 238 0.16 -27.69 3.78
C ARG A 238 0.65 -27.66 2.34
N ALA A 239 -0.26 -27.87 1.39
CA ALA A 239 0.05 -27.84 -0.04
C ALA A 239 0.63 -26.49 -0.49
N ALA A 240 0.32 -25.42 0.26
CA ALA A 240 0.79 -24.07 0.01
C ALA A 240 2.12 -23.71 0.72
N GLY A 241 2.60 -24.55 1.64
CA GLY A 241 3.74 -24.23 2.50
C GLY A 241 3.42 -23.22 3.60
N PHE A 242 2.17 -23.15 4.08
CA PHE A 242 1.75 -22.29 5.21
C PHE A 242 1.56 -23.08 6.52
N GLY A 243 2.15 -24.28 6.60
CA GLY A 243 2.09 -25.17 7.77
C GLY A 243 0.84 -26.04 7.85
N ASP A 244 0.73 -26.78 8.94
CA ASP A 244 -0.29 -27.82 9.16
C ASP A 244 -1.58 -27.30 9.81
N SER A 245 -1.61 -26.01 10.16
CA SER A 245 -2.76 -25.37 10.79
C SER A 245 -3.77 -24.86 9.76
N VAL A 246 -5.05 -24.97 10.11
CA VAL A 246 -6.10 -24.25 9.41
C VAL A 246 -5.93 -22.73 9.62
N GLN A 247 -6.06 -21.94 8.56
CA GLN A 247 -5.92 -20.50 8.64
C GLN A 247 -7.03 -19.85 9.47
N THR A 248 -6.63 -19.18 10.56
CA THR A 248 -7.48 -18.36 11.41
C THR A 248 -7.17 -16.89 11.20
N ASN A 249 -8.19 -16.03 11.24
CA ASN A 249 -8.03 -14.58 11.05
C ASN A 249 -7.85 -13.81 12.37
N ASN A 250 -7.41 -14.45 13.47
CA ASN A 250 -6.93 -13.75 14.67
C ASN A 250 -5.91 -12.66 14.30
N VAL A 251 -5.15 -12.93 13.26
CA VAL A 251 -4.11 -12.11 12.67
C VAL A 251 -4.66 -10.76 12.10
N PRO A 252 -5.68 -10.71 11.22
CA PRO A 252 -6.31 -9.42 10.88
C PRO A 252 -7.23 -8.83 11.94
N GLU A 253 -7.88 -9.64 12.79
CA GLU A 253 -8.66 -9.11 13.91
C GLU A 253 -7.77 -8.37 14.91
N SER A 254 -6.54 -8.86 15.16
CA SER A 254 -5.54 -8.16 15.96
C SER A 254 -5.00 -6.91 15.28
N ALA A 255 -4.83 -6.93 13.95
CA ALA A 255 -4.47 -5.72 13.20
C ALA A 255 -5.61 -4.67 13.18
N ASN A 256 -6.88 -5.09 13.19
CA ASN A 256 -8.03 -4.20 13.39
C ASN A 256 -8.04 -3.62 14.80
N ALA A 257 -7.84 -4.46 15.81
CA ALA A 257 -7.73 -4.05 17.20
C ALA A 257 -6.58 -3.07 17.39
N LEU A 258 -5.43 -3.30 16.75
CA LEU A 258 -4.29 -2.39 16.73
C LEU A 258 -4.68 -1.04 16.14
N LEU A 259 -5.31 -1.00 14.95
CA LEU A 259 -5.75 0.25 14.36
C LEU A 259 -6.75 0.98 15.26
N LYS A 260 -7.75 0.28 15.81
CA LYS A 260 -8.73 0.86 16.72
C LYS A 260 -8.05 1.39 17.99
N ARG A 261 -7.14 0.64 18.59
CA ARG A 261 -6.37 1.02 19.79
C ARG A 261 -5.45 2.21 19.53
N TRP A 262 -4.77 2.24 18.38
CA TRP A 262 -3.94 3.36 17.92
C TRP A 262 -4.78 4.62 17.74
N GLN A 263 -6.01 4.46 17.23
CA GLN A 263 -7.00 5.53 17.10
C GLN A 263 -7.69 5.91 18.42
N GLY A 264 -7.30 5.30 19.55
CA GLY A 264 -7.94 5.51 20.84
C GLY A 264 -9.42 5.09 20.86
N PHE A 265 -9.78 4.10 20.06
CA PHE A 265 -11.15 3.61 19.83
C PHE A 265 -12.14 4.70 19.41
N SER A 266 -11.64 5.75 18.76
CA SER A 266 -12.44 6.90 18.35
C SER A 266 -12.48 7.02 16.83
N SER A 267 -13.67 7.31 16.30
CA SER A 267 -13.85 7.66 14.90
C SER A 267 -13.14 8.99 14.58
N LYS A 268 -12.36 9.03 13.50
CA LYS A 268 -11.62 10.23 13.08
C LYS A 268 -12.11 10.76 11.74
N ASP A 269 -11.85 12.04 11.50
CA ASP A 269 -11.90 12.57 10.14
C ASP A 269 -10.79 11.95 9.27
N MET A 270 -10.97 11.99 7.96
CA MET A 270 -10.07 11.35 7.00
C MET A 270 -8.61 11.83 7.13
N SER A 271 -8.37 13.13 7.30
CA SER A 271 -7.00 13.66 7.34
C SER A 271 -6.27 13.16 8.58
N THR A 272 -6.92 13.28 9.75
CA THR A 272 -6.36 12.79 11.02
C THR A 272 -6.11 11.28 10.95
N PHE A 273 -7.06 10.51 10.39
CA PHE A 273 -6.89 9.06 10.23
C PHE A 273 -5.66 8.71 9.39
N ILE A 274 -5.45 9.39 8.26
CA ILE A 274 -4.31 9.13 7.35
C ILE A 274 -2.99 9.43 8.05
N ASP A 275 -2.90 10.54 8.79
CA ASP A 275 -1.69 10.92 9.53
C ASP A 275 -1.35 9.88 10.62
N ASP A 276 -2.36 9.46 11.38
CA ASP A 276 -2.20 8.47 12.46
C ASP A 276 -1.74 7.11 11.92
N VAL A 277 -2.33 6.65 10.80
CA VAL A 277 -1.92 5.39 10.16
C VAL A 277 -0.50 5.49 9.61
N LYS A 278 -0.12 6.65 9.06
CA LYS A 278 1.25 6.88 8.61
C LYS A 278 2.24 6.80 9.78
N GLU A 279 1.92 7.42 10.93
CA GLU A 279 2.74 7.35 12.13
C GLU A 279 2.91 5.89 12.61
N LEU A 280 1.84 5.10 12.59
CA LEU A 280 1.90 3.68 12.94
C LEU A 280 2.85 2.89 12.02
N ILE A 281 2.74 3.08 10.70
CA ILE A 281 3.59 2.39 9.71
C ILE A 281 5.06 2.81 9.89
N ASP A 282 5.32 4.11 10.06
CA ASP A 282 6.68 4.62 10.26
C ASP A 282 7.29 4.07 11.58
N LYS A 283 6.46 3.91 12.63
CA LYS A 283 6.85 3.25 13.87
C LYS A 283 7.19 1.77 13.66
N GLN A 284 6.34 0.99 13.01
CA GLN A 284 6.63 -0.43 12.75
C GLN A 284 7.93 -0.60 11.97
N LYS A 285 8.14 0.25 10.95
CA LYS A 285 9.38 0.28 10.17
C LYS A 285 10.60 0.63 11.03
N SER A 286 10.48 1.58 11.95
CA SER A 286 11.53 1.92 12.90
C SER A 286 11.86 0.74 13.82
N ASP A 287 10.84 0.07 14.35
CA ASP A 287 11.01 -1.08 15.24
C ASP A 287 11.71 -2.25 14.53
N VAL A 288 11.38 -2.53 13.27
CA VAL A 288 12.09 -3.51 12.41
C VAL A 288 13.56 -3.12 12.25
N ARG A 289 13.85 -1.87 11.88
CA ARG A 289 15.23 -1.38 11.70
C ARG A 289 16.04 -1.50 12.98
N ARG A 290 15.46 -1.13 14.13
CA ARG A 290 16.14 -1.22 15.42
C ARG A 290 16.51 -2.67 15.76
N ALA A 291 15.64 -3.64 15.45
CA ALA A 291 15.95 -5.05 15.66
C ALA A 291 17.20 -5.51 14.86
N PHE A 292 17.31 -5.12 13.58
CA PHE A 292 18.48 -5.45 12.76
C PHE A 292 19.75 -4.64 13.08
N LEU A 293 19.66 -3.62 13.94
CA LEU A 293 20.80 -2.84 14.41
C LEU A 293 21.24 -3.25 15.83
N GLY A 294 20.68 -4.33 16.39
CA GLY A 294 20.89 -4.73 17.78
C GLY A 294 20.41 -3.68 18.80
N LEU A 295 19.53 -2.77 18.40
CA LEU A 295 18.96 -1.73 19.26
C LEU A 295 17.68 -2.22 19.93
N GLU A 296 17.25 -1.54 20.99
CA GLU A 296 16.03 -1.89 21.70
C GLU A 296 14.80 -1.84 20.77
N SER A 297 14.20 -3.01 20.56
CA SER A 297 13.04 -3.22 19.70
C SER A 297 12.04 -4.16 20.39
N PRO A 298 10.72 -4.05 20.12
CA PRO A 298 9.75 -5.09 20.49
C PRO A 298 10.00 -6.43 19.77
N TYR A 299 10.89 -6.45 18.77
CA TYR A 299 11.22 -7.62 17.99
C TYR A 299 12.64 -8.10 18.26
N VAL A 300 12.88 -9.38 17.97
CA VAL A 300 14.21 -9.99 17.86
C VAL A 300 14.36 -10.58 16.46
N VAL A 301 15.57 -10.52 15.92
CA VAL A 301 15.88 -11.16 14.63
C VAL A 301 15.83 -12.68 14.82
N ARG A 302 15.12 -13.40 13.95
CA ARG A 302 15.08 -14.87 14.09
C ARG A 302 16.48 -15.45 13.88
N PRO A 303 16.81 -16.59 14.52
CA PRO A 303 18.15 -17.19 14.46
C PRO A 303 18.70 -17.33 13.03
N GLU A 304 17.85 -17.68 12.06
CA GLU A 304 18.21 -17.89 10.66
C GLU A 304 18.70 -16.60 9.96
N TYR A 305 18.37 -15.43 10.52
CA TYR A 305 18.67 -14.11 9.96
C TYR A 305 19.63 -13.28 10.83
N GLN A 306 20.10 -13.80 11.96
CA GLN A 306 21.02 -13.08 12.86
C GLN A 306 22.30 -12.61 12.17
N ARG A 307 22.76 -13.31 11.12
CA ARG A 307 23.92 -12.89 10.31
C ARG A 307 23.75 -11.54 9.59
N TYR A 308 22.52 -11.03 9.51
CA TYR A 308 22.20 -9.72 8.93
C TYR A 308 22.02 -8.64 9.98
N GLU A 309 22.06 -9.00 11.27
CA GLU A 309 22.12 -8.04 12.36
C GLU A 309 23.49 -7.35 12.33
N LYS A 310 23.46 -6.02 12.29
CA LYS A 310 24.69 -5.22 12.37
C LYS A 310 25.06 -4.99 13.82
N SER A 311 26.35 -5.03 14.14
CA SER A 311 26.78 -4.61 15.47
C SER A 311 26.56 -3.09 15.63
N PRO A 312 26.22 -2.59 16.84
CA PRO A 312 26.12 -1.15 17.07
C PRO A 312 27.38 -0.37 16.68
N SER A 313 28.57 -1.01 16.76
CA SER A 313 29.86 -0.48 16.34
C SER A 313 29.98 -0.23 14.84
N GLU A 314 29.44 -1.09 13.98
CA GLU A 314 29.49 -0.93 12.52
C GLU A 314 28.60 0.22 12.01
N PHE A 315 27.61 0.64 12.79
CA PHE A 315 26.69 1.71 12.40
C PHE A 315 27.28 3.12 12.55
N PHE A 316 28.15 3.34 13.53
CA PHE A 316 28.76 4.67 13.76
C PHE A 316 29.89 5.00 12.79
N GLU A 317 30.42 4.01 12.06
CA GLU A 317 31.44 4.22 11.03
C GLU A 317 30.85 4.67 9.67
N ASP A 318 29.58 4.35 9.40
CA ASP A 318 28.89 4.61 8.11
C ASP A 318 28.02 5.90 8.10
N SER A 319 27.99 6.67 9.19
CA SER A 319 27.18 7.90 9.28
C SER A 319 27.95 9.15 8.80
N PRO A 320 27.38 10.02 7.94
CA PRO A 320 27.98 11.31 7.54
C PRO A 320 28.28 12.26 8.72
N VAL A 321 27.76 11.94 9.91
CA VAL A 321 27.93 12.73 11.14
C VAL A 321 29.32 12.50 11.76
N ALA A 322 30.00 11.38 11.47
CA ALA A 322 31.32 11.07 12.03
C ALA A 322 32.44 12.04 11.60
N HIS A 323 32.23 12.82 10.52
CA HIS A 323 33.23 13.79 10.05
C HIS A 323 33.14 15.18 10.71
N ILE A 324 32.11 15.47 11.50
CA ILE A 324 31.90 16.79 12.11
C ILE A 324 32.26 16.80 13.61
N GLN A 325 32.44 15.63 14.24
CA GLN A 325 32.74 15.50 15.68
C GLN A 325 34.21 15.16 15.96
N ARG A 326 35.15 15.90 15.35
CA ARG A 326 36.57 15.90 15.78
C ARG A 326 37.12 17.27 16.20
N THR A 327 36.28 18.30 16.31
CA THR A 327 36.79 19.65 16.63
C THR A 327 36.07 20.41 17.73
N ASN A 328 35.20 19.81 18.55
CA ASN A 328 34.63 20.52 19.70
C ASN A 328 34.31 19.57 20.86
N ASP A 329 35.35 19.01 21.47
CA ASP A 329 35.28 18.57 22.86
C ASP A 329 35.63 19.74 23.77
N GLY A 330 34.63 20.22 24.51
CA GLY A 330 34.82 21.20 25.56
C GLY A 330 33.63 22.13 25.69
N VAL A 331 32.68 21.77 26.56
CA VAL A 331 32.12 22.63 27.62
C VAL A 331 30.88 21.95 28.23
N HIS A 332 30.94 21.71 29.53
CA HIS A 332 29.84 21.29 30.41
C HIS A 332 28.63 22.25 30.37
N LYS A 333 27.40 21.71 30.47
CA LYS A 333 26.47 21.94 31.61
C LYS A 333 25.07 21.28 31.47
N THR A 334 24.70 20.64 32.59
CA THR A 334 23.41 20.39 33.26
C THR A 334 22.06 20.83 32.66
N ASP A 335 21.11 19.89 32.79
CA ASP A 335 19.68 19.95 33.14
C ASP A 335 18.66 20.78 32.33
N GLY A 336 17.57 20.08 31.97
CA GLY A 336 16.33 20.67 31.45
C GLY A 336 15.28 19.60 31.14
N ALA A 337 14.56 19.14 32.16
CA ALA A 337 13.43 18.22 32.04
C ALA A 337 12.32 18.81 31.16
N GLY A 338 12.02 18.13 30.05
CA GLY A 338 10.90 18.38 29.16
C GLY A 338 10.02 17.14 29.08
N ASN A 339 8.86 17.22 29.71
CA ASN A 339 7.90 16.16 29.95
C ASN A 339 7.29 15.63 28.62
N ASN A 340 7.75 14.46 28.15
CA ASN A 340 7.03 13.64 27.18
C ASN A 340 6.71 12.30 27.85
N GLY A 341 5.45 12.15 28.27
CA GLY A 341 4.96 10.89 28.86
C GLY A 341 5.19 9.70 27.91
N PRO A 342 5.33 8.48 28.44
CA PRO A 342 5.68 7.31 27.63
C PRO A 342 4.55 7.01 26.64
N LYS A 343 4.80 7.17 25.34
CA LYS A 343 3.97 6.55 24.30
C LYS A 343 4.04 5.04 24.52
N ARG A 344 2.91 4.45 24.95
CA ARG A 344 2.75 3.01 25.21
C ARG A 344 3.30 2.19 24.03
N VAL A 345 4.15 1.21 24.35
CA VAL A 345 4.62 0.18 23.42
C VAL A 345 3.41 -0.68 23.04
N LEU A 346 2.89 -0.51 21.82
CA LEU A 346 1.80 -1.32 21.28
C LEU A 346 2.41 -2.46 20.46
N ILE A 347 2.25 -3.68 20.96
CA ILE A 347 2.69 -4.92 20.29
C ILE A 347 1.42 -5.67 19.86
N LEU A 348 1.49 -6.38 18.73
CA LEU A 348 0.37 -7.13 18.15
C LEU A 348 0.08 -8.38 18.96
N ASP A 349 -1.17 -8.54 19.37
CA ASP A 349 -1.71 -9.67 20.11
C ASP A 349 -2.19 -10.74 19.10
N ASP A 350 -1.42 -11.80 18.85
CA ASP A 350 -1.88 -12.92 18.01
C ASP A 350 -2.92 -13.81 18.72
N GLU A 351 -3.03 -13.71 20.05
CA GLU A 351 -3.93 -14.52 20.88
C GLU A 351 -4.54 -13.72 22.04
N ASP A 352 -5.36 -12.71 21.75
CA ASP A 352 -6.41 -12.36 22.71
C ASP A 352 -7.45 -13.50 22.61
N GLU A 353 -7.34 -14.51 23.48
CA GLU A 353 -8.51 -15.32 23.82
C GLU A 353 -9.57 -14.34 24.36
N LEU A 354 -10.57 -14.05 23.52
CA LEU A 354 -11.79 -13.40 23.96
C LEU A 354 -12.49 -14.38 24.91
N GLU A 355 -12.13 -14.33 26.19
CA GLU A 355 -12.94 -14.93 27.24
C GLU A 355 -14.38 -14.43 27.10
N ASN A 356 -15.30 -15.39 27.04
CA ASN A 356 -16.73 -15.14 26.94
C ASN A 356 -17.18 -14.27 28.11
N VAL A 357 -17.46 -12.99 27.86
CA VAL A 357 -18.24 -12.18 28.80
C VAL A 357 -19.70 -12.53 28.59
N ASP A 358 -20.24 -13.34 29.49
CA ASP A 358 -21.65 -13.66 29.61
C ASP A 358 -22.49 -12.37 29.66
N VAL A 359 -23.24 -12.11 28.59
CA VAL A 359 -24.34 -11.14 28.61
C VAL A 359 -25.64 -11.92 28.82
N HIS A 360 -26.08 -12.01 30.07
CA HIS A 360 -27.44 -12.47 30.35
C HIS A 360 -28.48 -11.39 30.00
N PRO A 361 -29.68 -11.80 29.52
CA PRO A 361 -30.65 -10.92 28.90
C PRO A 361 -31.73 -10.44 29.89
N GLY A 362 -32.14 -9.17 29.77
CA GLY A 362 -33.48 -8.70 30.12
C GLY A 362 -33.97 -7.84 28.95
N SER A 363 -34.92 -8.28 28.12
CA SER A 363 -36.38 -8.22 28.37
C SER A 363 -36.77 -6.81 28.78
N SER A 364 -37.43 -5.98 27.96
CA SER A 364 -38.81 -6.11 27.41
C SER A 364 -39.11 -4.73 26.77
N THR A 365 -39.94 -4.48 25.77
CA THR A 365 -40.99 -5.21 25.05
C THR A 365 -41.55 -4.26 23.98
N ASN A 366 -42.10 -4.87 22.91
CA ASN A 366 -43.25 -4.45 22.09
C ASN A 366 -43.09 -3.28 21.10
N SER A 367 -43.19 -3.45 19.78
CA SER A 367 -44.17 -4.10 18.86
C SER A 367 -45.26 -3.15 18.33
N HIS A 368 -45.54 -3.29 17.02
CA HIS A 368 -46.60 -2.71 16.17
C HIS A 368 -46.27 -1.35 15.52
N SER A 369 -46.15 -1.22 14.19
CA SER A 369 -47.04 -1.53 13.05
C SER A 369 -48.11 -0.45 12.82
N LEU A 370 -47.90 0.32 11.73
CA LEU A 370 -48.86 0.84 10.73
C LEU A 370 -50.30 1.18 11.17
N CYS A 371 -50.73 2.45 10.97
CA CYS A 371 -51.77 2.88 10.01
C CYS A 371 -52.58 4.15 10.43
N PHE A 372 -52.90 5.00 9.42
CA PHE A 372 -54.00 5.99 9.26
C PHE A 372 -54.02 7.22 10.22
N VAL A 373 -54.49 8.44 9.89
CA VAL A 373 -55.39 9.00 8.85
C VAL A 373 -55.11 10.50 8.66
N ASP A 374 -55.56 11.04 7.53
CA ASP A 374 -55.69 12.45 7.14
C ASP A 374 -56.45 13.34 8.14
N GLU A 375 -56.12 14.64 8.15
CA GLU A 375 -57.14 15.69 8.33
C GLU A 375 -56.71 17.03 7.73
N ASP A 376 -57.70 17.68 7.12
CA ASP A 376 -57.65 18.71 6.10
C ASP A 376 -57.67 20.16 6.64
N SER A 377 -57.22 21.07 5.77
CA SER A 377 -57.72 22.44 5.54
C SER A 377 -57.46 23.57 6.56
N ALA A 378 -56.75 24.61 6.08
CA ALA A 378 -57.28 25.97 5.97
C ALA A 378 -56.30 26.88 5.19
N ASP A 379 -56.74 27.38 4.04
CA ASP A 379 -56.22 28.58 3.36
C ASP A 379 -56.85 29.82 4.05
N PRO A 380 -56.19 30.99 4.13
CA PRO A 380 -56.31 31.93 3.02
C PRO A 380 -55.08 32.84 2.77
N SER A 381 -54.69 32.90 1.51
CA SER A 381 -54.46 34.10 0.68
C SER A 381 -53.50 35.24 1.11
N THR A 382 -52.60 35.53 0.15
CA THR A 382 -52.05 36.85 -0.25
C THR A 382 -51.12 37.63 0.68
N SER A 383 -49.81 37.56 0.39
CA SER A 383 -49.08 38.71 -0.14
C SER A 383 -47.81 38.27 -0.87
N ARG A 384 -47.74 38.57 -2.17
CA ARG A 384 -46.54 38.43 -2.99
C ARG A 384 -45.54 39.49 -2.54
N SER A 385 -44.45 39.08 -1.92
CA SER A 385 -43.21 39.85 -1.92
C SER A 385 -42.16 39.03 -2.68
N ALA A 386 -41.85 39.49 -3.89
CA ALA A 386 -40.77 38.94 -4.70
C ALA A 386 -39.45 39.25 -3.99
N CYS A 387 -38.87 38.26 -3.31
CA CYS A 387 -37.48 38.31 -2.90
C CYS A 387 -36.65 37.62 -3.99
N SER A 388 -35.98 38.44 -4.78
CA SER A 388 -35.06 38.05 -5.84
C SER A 388 -34.03 37.04 -5.36
N SER A 389 -33.83 35.98 -6.15
CA SER A 389 -32.70 35.07 -6.06
C SER A 389 -31.39 35.83 -6.28
N GLU A 390 -30.80 36.37 -5.23
CA GLU A 390 -29.44 36.92 -5.31
C GLU A 390 -28.44 35.77 -5.37
N PHE A 391 -27.96 35.49 -6.58
CA PHE A 391 -26.65 34.90 -6.79
C PHE A 391 -25.59 35.84 -6.18
N CYS A 392 -25.17 35.56 -4.95
CA CYS A 392 -24.03 36.25 -4.36
C CYS A 392 -22.73 35.76 -5.03
N ASP A 393 -22.23 36.55 -5.98
CA ASP A 393 -20.90 36.43 -6.59
C ASP A 393 -19.81 36.40 -5.51
N LEU A 394 -18.81 35.53 -5.68
CA LEU A 394 -17.66 35.39 -4.79
C LEU A 394 -16.89 36.71 -4.68
N ARG A 395 -16.92 37.55 -5.74
CA ARG A 395 -16.39 38.92 -5.70
C ARG A 395 -17.09 39.78 -4.65
N THR A 396 -18.40 39.60 -4.45
CA THR A 396 -19.21 40.37 -3.51
C THR A 396 -18.99 39.92 -2.07
N ILE A 397 -18.81 38.62 -1.84
CA ILE A 397 -18.48 38.06 -0.51
C ILE A 397 -17.03 38.41 -0.13
N CYS A 398 -16.10 38.29 -1.09
CA CYS A 398 -14.69 38.63 -0.87
C CYS A 398 -14.48 40.14 -0.68
N SER A 399 -15.24 41.00 -1.36
CA SER A 399 -15.08 42.45 -1.19
C SER A 399 -15.71 42.97 0.10
N LYS A 400 -16.88 42.45 0.51
CA LYS A 400 -17.58 42.93 1.72
C LYS A 400 -16.98 42.46 3.04
N GLU A 401 -16.46 41.23 3.13
CA GLU A 401 -15.93 40.68 4.40
C GLU A 401 -14.39 40.70 4.50
N LEU A 402 -13.65 40.79 3.38
CA LEU A 402 -12.21 40.53 3.35
C LEU A 402 -11.37 41.68 2.75
N GLY A 403 -12.01 42.78 2.35
CA GLY A 403 -11.37 43.93 1.69
C GLY A 403 -10.31 44.65 2.53
N SER A 404 -10.29 44.46 3.85
CA SER A 404 -9.28 45.02 4.76
C SER A 404 -8.06 44.12 4.97
N MET A 405 -8.11 42.85 4.55
CA MET A 405 -7.05 41.85 4.83
C MET A 405 -6.32 41.34 3.59
N PHE A 406 -6.81 41.60 2.38
CA PHE A 406 -6.26 41.09 1.12
C PHE A 406 -6.23 42.16 0.03
N SER A 407 -5.20 42.11 -0.84
CA SER A 407 -5.23 42.92 -2.05
C SER A 407 -6.31 42.41 -3.01
N ALA A 408 -6.88 43.30 -3.82
CA ALA A 408 -7.82 42.92 -4.88
C ALA A 408 -7.21 41.85 -5.82
N LYS A 409 -5.89 41.88 -6.01
CA LYS A 409 -5.14 40.91 -6.80
C LYS A 409 -5.17 39.50 -6.18
N ASP A 410 -5.04 39.40 -4.85
CA ASP A 410 -5.08 38.12 -4.14
C ASP A 410 -6.47 37.49 -4.17
N LEU A 411 -7.51 38.30 -3.99
CA LEU A 411 -8.91 37.84 -4.07
C LEU A 411 -9.27 37.35 -5.47
N ASN A 412 -8.84 38.07 -6.51
CA ASN A 412 -9.03 37.63 -7.89
C ASN A 412 -8.29 36.32 -8.18
N ALA A 413 -7.05 36.17 -7.73
CA ALA A 413 -6.28 34.93 -7.91
C ALA A 413 -6.93 33.73 -7.20
N LEU A 414 -7.51 33.94 -6.01
CA LEU A 414 -8.27 32.89 -5.30
C LEU A 414 -9.56 32.52 -6.04
N SER A 415 -10.30 33.50 -6.57
CA SER A 415 -11.53 33.28 -7.33
C SER A 415 -11.25 32.50 -8.62
N SER A 416 -10.26 32.92 -9.41
CA SER A 416 -9.91 32.24 -10.66
C SER A 416 -9.46 30.80 -10.44
N LYS A 417 -8.69 30.52 -9.36
CA LYS A 417 -8.35 29.14 -9.00
C LYS A 417 -9.56 28.31 -8.58
N ALA A 418 -10.52 28.92 -7.89
CA ALA A 418 -11.75 28.22 -7.50
C ALA A 418 -12.64 27.90 -8.72
N GLU A 419 -12.69 28.80 -9.71
CA GLU A 419 -13.39 28.60 -10.99
C GLU A 419 -12.75 27.47 -11.79
N GLN A 420 -11.42 27.47 -11.91
CA GLN A 420 -10.69 26.41 -12.58
C GLN A 420 -10.94 25.03 -11.96
N LEU A 421 -10.99 24.94 -10.62
CA LEU A 421 -11.29 23.67 -9.92
C LEU A 421 -12.70 23.13 -10.25
N ILE A 422 -13.65 24.01 -10.57
CA ILE A 422 -15.00 23.62 -11.00
C ILE A 422 -14.98 23.14 -12.45
N GLU A 423 -14.37 23.94 -13.34
CA GLU A 423 -14.25 23.62 -14.77
C GLU A 423 -13.54 22.27 -14.99
N ASP A 424 -12.49 22.02 -14.21
CA ASP A 424 -11.68 20.80 -14.28
C ASP A 424 -12.34 19.58 -13.61
N ASN A 425 -13.62 19.67 -13.19
CA ASN A 425 -14.31 18.61 -12.45
C ASN A 425 -13.53 18.10 -11.23
N SER A 426 -12.76 19.00 -10.60
CA SER A 426 -11.77 18.69 -9.58
C SER A 426 -12.32 18.76 -8.16
N ILE A 427 -13.64 18.73 -8.01
CA ILE A 427 -14.39 18.75 -6.75
C ILE A 427 -15.42 17.61 -6.77
N ARG A 428 -15.42 16.80 -5.71
CA ARG A 428 -16.39 15.70 -5.54
C ARG A 428 -16.83 15.54 -4.10
N LYS A 429 -17.96 14.87 -3.89
CA LYS A 429 -18.47 14.55 -2.55
C LYS A 429 -17.44 13.69 -1.79
N GLY A 430 -17.21 14.03 -0.53
CA GLY A 430 -16.36 13.29 0.38
C GLY A 430 -17.12 12.18 1.11
N PHE A 431 -16.50 11.64 2.16
CA PHE A 431 -17.03 10.53 2.95
C PHE A 431 -18.21 10.91 3.85
N GLU A 432 -18.39 12.20 4.16
CA GLU A 432 -19.48 12.71 4.99
C GLU A 432 -20.48 13.52 4.17
N SER A 433 -21.71 13.63 4.67
CA SER A 433 -22.66 14.62 4.17
C SER A 433 -22.05 16.02 4.24
N GLN A 434 -22.27 16.82 3.19
CA GLN A 434 -21.74 18.19 3.10
C GLN A 434 -20.19 18.25 3.14
N SER A 435 -19.50 17.16 2.82
CA SER A 435 -18.04 17.14 2.65
C SER A 435 -17.63 16.93 1.20
N PHE A 436 -16.40 17.35 0.87
CA PHE A 436 -15.87 17.34 -0.48
C PHE A 436 -14.38 16.97 -0.50
N LEU A 437 -13.98 16.18 -1.49
CA LEU A 437 -12.59 16.01 -1.92
C LEU A 437 -12.32 16.99 -3.05
N VAL A 438 -11.32 17.84 -2.86
CA VAL A 438 -10.94 18.89 -3.81
C VAL A 438 -9.50 18.68 -4.24
N ARG A 439 -9.23 18.64 -5.54
CA ARG A 439 -7.85 18.52 -6.05
C ARG A 439 -6.98 19.66 -5.48
N SER A 440 -5.79 19.31 -5.01
CA SER A 440 -4.78 20.30 -4.70
C SER A 440 -4.01 20.67 -5.97
N SER A 441 -3.81 21.97 -6.18
CA SER A 441 -2.95 22.49 -7.26
C SER A 441 -1.47 22.44 -6.91
N LEU A 442 -1.14 22.23 -5.64
CA LEU A 442 0.23 22.25 -5.11
C LEU A 442 0.73 20.86 -4.69
N SER A 443 -0.17 19.88 -4.60
CA SER A 443 0.18 18.53 -4.19
C SER A 443 -0.70 17.50 -4.89
N CYS A 444 -0.18 16.30 -5.05
CA CYS A 444 -0.96 15.12 -5.46
C CYS A 444 -1.98 14.64 -4.40
N THR A 445 -2.05 15.30 -3.24
CA THR A 445 -2.93 14.96 -2.14
C THR A 445 -4.18 15.84 -2.24
N PRO A 446 -5.40 15.29 -2.28
CA PRO A 446 -6.61 16.11 -2.32
C PRO A 446 -6.80 16.81 -0.97
N HIS A 447 -7.46 17.96 -1.01
CA HIS A 447 -7.95 18.63 0.18
C HIS A 447 -9.34 18.11 0.57
N TYR A 448 -9.54 17.88 1.87
CA TYR A 448 -10.85 17.59 2.45
C TYR A 448 -11.52 18.88 2.92
N VAL A 449 -12.68 19.19 2.35
CA VAL A 449 -13.46 20.41 2.64
C VAL A 449 -14.80 20.02 3.23
N LYS A 450 -15.20 20.62 4.35
CA LYS A 450 -16.49 20.36 5.00
C LYS A 450 -17.32 21.63 5.09
N HIS A 451 -18.58 21.54 4.71
CA HIS A 451 -19.59 22.58 4.87
C HIS A 451 -20.34 22.34 6.19
N LEU A 452 -20.29 23.35 7.06
CA LEU A 452 -20.88 23.31 8.39
C LEU A 452 -22.33 23.83 8.34
N ALA A 453 -23.16 23.40 9.29
CA ALA A 453 -24.54 23.89 9.44
C ALA A 453 -24.62 25.42 9.62
N SER A 454 -23.54 26.07 10.06
CA SER A 454 -23.40 27.52 10.15
C SER A 454 -23.21 28.24 8.81
N GLY A 455 -23.24 27.51 7.68
CA GLY A 455 -22.98 28.04 6.33
C GLY A 455 -21.50 28.26 6.01
N LYS A 456 -20.60 27.92 6.95
CA LYS A 456 -19.15 28.09 6.80
C LYS A 456 -18.52 26.83 6.20
N TYR A 457 -17.58 27.02 5.28
CA TYR A 457 -16.70 25.96 4.79
C TYR A 457 -15.41 25.92 5.63
N ILE A 458 -14.92 24.73 5.93
CA ILE A 458 -13.61 24.47 6.53
C ILE A 458 -12.80 23.58 5.59
N CYS A 459 -11.50 23.84 5.46
CA CYS A 459 -10.58 22.99 4.71
C CYS A 459 -9.68 22.24 5.70
N ASP A 460 -9.03 21.18 5.25
CA ASP A 460 -8.10 20.42 6.09
C ASP A 460 -6.89 21.24 6.56
N LYS A 461 -6.17 20.67 7.54
CA LYS A 461 -4.99 21.27 8.16
C LYS A 461 -3.81 21.37 7.18
N ALA A 462 -3.75 20.50 6.18
CA ALA A 462 -2.70 20.49 5.16
C ALA A 462 -2.85 21.66 4.15
N CYS A 463 -4.03 22.28 4.08
CA CYS A 463 -4.25 23.45 3.26
C CYS A 463 -3.60 24.71 3.86
N ILE A 464 -2.36 25.01 3.45
CA ILE A 464 -1.60 26.19 3.89
C ILE A 464 -2.44 27.48 3.77
N GLY A 465 -3.10 27.66 2.63
CA GLY A 465 -3.95 28.84 2.40
C GLY A 465 -5.02 29.00 3.48
N PHE A 466 -5.72 27.90 3.79
CA PHE A 466 -6.76 27.90 4.81
C PHE A 466 -6.18 28.01 6.22
N ASN A 467 -5.08 27.33 6.54
CA ASN A 467 -4.54 27.36 7.90
C ASN A 467 -4.06 28.76 8.28
N THR A 468 -3.31 29.42 7.37
CA THR A 468 -2.76 30.76 7.58
C THR A 468 -3.84 31.85 7.57
N ARG A 469 -4.86 31.74 6.70
CA ARG A 469 -5.77 32.86 6.40
C ARG A 469 -7.24 32.60 6.65
N LYS A 470 -7.60 31.36 7.02
CA LYS A 470 -8.97 30.84 7.09
C LYS A 470 -9.76 31.01 5.77
N ILE A 471 -9.07 31.25 4.65
CA ILE A 471 -9.61 31.29 3.29
C ILE A 471 -8.67 30.60 2.30
N CYS A 472 -9.22 29.87 1.34
CA CYS A 472 -8.47 29.24 0.24
C CYS A 472 -9.39 29.05 -0.98
N SER A 473 -8.81 28.76 -2.15
CA SER A 473 -9.55 28.49 -3.39
C SER A 473 -10.43 27.23 -3.33
N HIS A 474 -10.19 26.34 -2.38
CA HIS A 474 -11.03 25.14 -2.17
C HIS A 474 -12.36 25.47 -1.45
N LYS A 475 -12.52 26.69 -0.92
CA LYS A 475 -13.79 27.17 -0.35
C LYS A 475 -14.65 27.80 -1.44
N ARG A 476 -15.63 27.07 -1.97
CA ARG A 476 -16.75 27.67 -2.71
C ARG A 476 -18.04 26.88 -2.47
N LYS A 477 -19.18 27.60 -2.46
CA LYS A 477 -20.52 27.02 -2.50
C LYS A 477 -20.63 26.10 -3.72
N THR A 478 -20.64 24.79 -3.49
CA THR A 478 -21.23 23.84 -4.44
C THR A 478 -22.74 24.09 -4.43
N SER A 479 -23.32 24.50 -5.57
CA SER A 479 -24.78 24.56 -5.72
C SER A 479 -25.38 23.18 -5.41
N PRO A 480 -26.56 23.09 -4.78
CA PRO A 480 -27.35 21.87 -4.82
C PRO A 480 -27.84 21.66 -6.27
N ASP A 481 -27.61 20.44 -6.76
CA ASP A 481 -28.15 19.79 -7.96
C ASP A 481 -27.91 20.37 -9.37
N PRO A 482 -27.65 19.47 -10.33
CA PRO A 482 -28.31 19.48 -11.62
C PRO A 482 -29.22 18.25 -11.73
N VAL A 483 -30.53 18.45 -11.54
CA VAL A 483 -31.55 17.51 -11.98
C VAL A 483 -31.72 17.65 -13.49
N SER A 484 -31.84 16.51 -14.19
CA SER A 484 -32.54 16.37 -15.49
C SER A 484 -32.02 17.23 -16.66
N SER A 485 -31.24 16.61 -17.54
CA SER A 485 -31.59 16.54 -18.98
C SER A 485 -30.45 15.89 -19.78
N MET A 486 -30.68 14.68 -20.27
CA MET A 486 -30.41 14.29 -21.65
C MET A 486 -30.96 12.88 -21.87
N ASN A 487 -32.20 12.82 -22.36
CA ASN A 487 -32.63 11.70 -23.17
C ASN A 487 -31.68 11.60 -24.37
N ARG A 488 -30.89 10.54 -24.44
CA ARG A 488 -30.35 10.03 -25.70
C ARG A 488 -30.70 8.56 -25.79
N ASN A 489 -31.52 8.26 -26.80
CA ASN A 489 -31.88 6.93 -27.24
C ASN A 489 -30.62 6.06 -27.38
N GLU A 490 -30.50 5.04 -26.52
CA GLU A 490 -29.63 3.90 -26.78
C GLU A 490 -30.33 2.98 -27.77
N THR A 491 -30.12 3.22 -29.06
CA THR A 491 -30.28 2.16 -30.05
C THR A 491 -29.16 1.15 -29.86
N ASN A 492 -29.55 -0.05 -29.42
CA ASN A 492 -28.92 -1.34 -29.60
C ASN A 492 -27.89 -1.37 -30.75
N GLN A 493 -26.59 -1.35 -30.42
CA GLN A 493 -25.54 -1.92 -31.26
C GLN A 493 -24.54 -2.67 -30.36
N GLN A 494 -24.58 -3.99 -30.48
CA GLN A 494 -23.53 -4.89 -29.99
C GLN A 494 -22.17 -4.46 -30.56
N PRO A 495 -21.09 -4.40 -29.77
CA PRO A 495 -19.76 -4.39 -30.33
C PRO A 495 -19.42 -5.80 -30.80
N GLY A 496 -19.38 -5.97 -32.12
CA GLY A 496 -18.75 -7.12 -32.77
C GLY A 496 -17.26 -7.23 -32.41
N PRO A 497 -16.66 -8.42 -32.65
CA PRO A 497 -15.35 -8.77 -32.13
C PRO A 497 -14.26 -7.90 -32.79
N LYS A 498 -13.47 -7.21 -31.97
CA LYS A 498 -12.23 -6.59 -32.45
C LYS A 498 -11.15 -7.66 -32.61
N PRO A 499 -10.42 -7.68 -33.74
CA PRO A 499 -9.44 -8.72 -34.03
C PRO A 499 -8.19 -8.58 -33.15
N GLY A 500 -7.75 -9.75 -32.67
CA GLY A 500 -6.46 -10.10 -32.08
C GLY A 500 -5.48 -8.99 -31.69
N THR A 501 -5.27 -8.85 -30.39
CA THR A 501 -3.89 -8.78 -29.89
C THR A 501 -3.75 -9.96 -28.94
N VAL A 502 -3.09 -11.01 -29.43
CA VAL A 502 -2.57 -12.08 -28.58
C VAL A 502 -1.80 -11.39 -27.46
N GLY A 503 -2.22 -11.57 -26.21
CA GLY A 503 -1.51 -11.04 -25.07
C GLY A 503 -0.11 -11.63 -25.07
N GLU A 504 0.89 -10.83 -25.45
CA GLU A 504 2.27 -11.20 -25.23
C GLU A 504 2.45 -11.40 -23.72
N LEU A 505 2.71 -12.65 -23.34
CA LEU A 505 2.98 -13.07 -21.98
C LEU A 505 4.29 -12.39 -21.57
N PHE A 506 4.21 -11.23 -20.92
CA PHE A 506 5.40 -10.63 -20.30
C PHE A 506 5.98 -11.66 -19.33
N HIS A 507 7.17 -12.18 -19.65
CA HIS A 507 7.89 -13.05 -18.73
C HIS A 507 8.45 -12.19 -17.59
N TYR A 508 8.16 -12.59 -16.36
CA TYR A 508 8.73 -12.02 -15.14
C TYR A 508 9.60 -13.11 -14.49
N GLN A 509 10.59 -12.69 -13.73
CA GLN A 509 11.42 -13.55 -12.91
C GLN A 509 11.54 -12.95 -11.51
N ALA A 510 11.31 -13.77 -10.50
CA ALA A 510 11.63 -13.45 -9.11
C ALA A 510 13.10 -13.84 -8.89
N GLU A 511 13.94 -12.84 -8.61
CA GLU A 511 15.37 -13.05 -8.38
C GLU A 511 15.73 -12.58 -6.97
N PRO A 512 16.64 -13.28 -6.27
CA PRO A 512 17.30 -12.74 -5.09
C PRO A 512 17.96 -11.40 -5.45
N SER A 513 17.76 -10.39 -4.63
CA SER A 513 18.49 -9.13 -4.74
C SER A 513 19.94 -9.33 -4.29
N ASN A 514 20.78 -8.30 -4.49
CA ASN A 514 22.09 -8.23 -3.84
C ASN A 514 21.99 -8.28 -2.31
N ASP A 515 20.81 -7.97 -1.78
CA ASP A 515 20.41 -8.23 -0.39
C ASP A 515 19.69 -9.59 -0.35
N PRO A 516 20.26 -10.63 0.27
CA PRO A 516 19.68 -11.97 0.32
C PRO A 516 18.40 -12.08 1.17
N LEU A 517 17.98 -11.00 1.85
CA LEU A 517 16.65 -10.89 2.48
C LEU A 517 15.59 -10.29 1.55
N LYS A 518 15.96 -9.92 0.33
CA LYS A 518 15.07 -9.26 -0.62
C LYS A 518 14.93 -10.06 -1.90
N ILE A 519 13.69 -10.17 -2.34
CA ILE A 519 13.35 -10.66 -3.67
C ILE A 519 12.93 -9.48 -4.52
N THR A 520 13.45 -9.42 -5.73
CA THR A 520 12.99 -8.45 -6.72
C THR A 520 12.31 -9.19 -7.84
N ILE A 521 11.05 -8.85 -8.13
CA ILE A 521 10.38 -9.37 -9.32
C ILE A 521 10.66 -8.42 -10.48
N ARG A 522 11.41 -8.90 -11.47
CA ARG A 522 11.77 -8.11 -12.66
C ARG A 522 11.06 -8.67 -13.88
N ARG A 523 10.77 -7.77 -14.83
CA ARG A 523 10.47 -8.22 -16.20
C ARG A 523 11.73 -8.90 -16.72
N SER A 524 11.63 -10.15 -17.12
CA SER A 524 12.74 -10.83 -17.78
C SER A 524 13.05 -10.05 -19.05
N ARG A 525 14.32 -9.69 -19.24
CA ARG A 525 14.79 -9.13 -20.50
C ARG A 525 15.57 -10.23 -21.20
N PRO A 526 15.45 -10.39 -22.52
CA PRO A 526 16.41 -11.19 -23.26
C PRO A 526 17.83 -10.67 -23.02
N ASP A 527 18.83 -11.56 -23.08
CA ASP A 527 20.22 -11.21 -22.84
C ASP A 527 20.63 -9.95 -23.61
N LYS A 528 21.32 -9.03 -22.91
CA LYS A 528 21.80 -7.80 -23.54
C LYS A 528 22.86 -8.16 -24.58
N PRO A 529 22.70 -7.77 -25.85
CA PRO A 529 23.68 -8.07 -26.89
C PRO A 529 25.08 -7.55 -26.49
N ALA A 530 26.11 -8.36 -26.75
CA ALA A 530 27.48 -7.95 -26.53
C ALA A 530 27.84 -6.76 -27.43
N VAL A 531 28.60 -5.81 -26.89
CA VAL A 531 29.06 -4.64 -27.63
C VAL A 531 30.57 -4.58 -27.62
N ALA A 532 31.17 -4.54 -28.81
CA ALA A 532 32.58 -4.17 -28.95
C ALA A 532 32.72 -2.65 -28.79
N PRO A 533 33.66 -2.16 -27.96
CA PRO A 533 33.98 -0.74 -27.91
C PRO A 533 34.43 -0.27 -29.29
N ILE A 534 33.85 0.82 -29.78
CA ILE A 534 34.34 1.52 -30.96
C ILE A 534 35.26 2.65 -30.52
N MET A 535 36.40 2.77 -31.19
CA MET A 535 37.41 3.80 -30.93
C MET A 535 37.21 5.09 -31.75
N SER A 536 36.06 5.24 -32.42
CA SER A 536 35.86 6.35 -33.37
C SER A 536 35.57 7.70 -32.70
N THR A 537 35.36 7.74 -31.38
CA THR A 537 35.19 9.00 -30.64
C THR A 537 36.37 9.21 -29.70
N PRO A 538 36.81 10.47 -29.49
CA PRO A 538 37.95 10.74 -28.63
C PRO A 538 37.60 10.52 -27.16
N PHE A 539 38.59 10.05 -26.40
CA PHE A 539 38.54 10.06 -24.94
C PHE A 539 38.68 11.50 -24.45
N GLN A 540 37.92 11.87 -23.41
CA GLN A 540 37.88 13.24 -22.91
C GLN A 540 38.09 13.28 -21.40
N LEU A 541 39.01 14.12 -20.94
CA LEU A 541 39.16 14.44 -19.51
C LEU A 541 38.10 15.49 -19.15
N ILE A 542 37.24 15.14 -18.19
CA ILE A 542 36.11 15.99 -17.76
C ILE A 542 35.99 16.06 -16.23
N ASP A 543 35.27 17.08 -15.76
CA ASP A 543 34.81 17.17 -14.38
C ASP A 543 33.73 16.11 -14.08
N ILE A 544 33.84 15.46 -12.92
CA ILE A 544 32.81 14.57 -12.39
C ILE A 544 31.61 15.44 -11.97
N THR A 545 30.54 15.38 -12.76
CA THR A 545 29.30 16.14 -12.52
C THR A 545 28.07 15.22 -12.43
N GLY A 546 27.07 15.60 -11.65
CA GLY A 546 25.78 14.90 -11.60
C GLY A 546 25.80 13.51 -10.95
N ARG A 547 25.07 12.55 -11.56
CA ARG A 547 24.81 11.19 -11.02
C ARG A 547 25.81 10.12 -11.48
N ILE A 548 27.02 10.49 -11.91
CA ILE A 548 28.06 9.52 -12.31
C ILE A 548 28.58 8.83 -11.05
N ARG A 549 28.44 7.50 -10.96
CA ARG A 549 28.80 6.73 -9.75
C ARG A 549 29.95 5.76 -9.92
N LYS A 550 30.04 5.04 -11.04
CA LYS A 550 30.95 3.88 -11.17
C LYS A 550 31.88 3.95 -12.37
N CYS A 551 33.10 3.47 -12.18
CA CYS A 551 34.09 3.29 -13.23
C CYS A 551 33.70 2.15 -14.17
N ALA A 552 33.74 2.38 -15.48
CA ALA A 552 33.44 1.38 -16.50
C ALA A 552 34.54 0.31 -16.64
N GLY A 553 35.76 0.61 -16.18
CA GLY A 553 36.89 -0.33 -16.11
C GLY A 553 36.80 -1.23 -14.88
N CYS A 554 37.09 -0.70 -13.70
CA CYS A 554 37.23 -1.47 -12.46
C CYS A 554 35.93 -1.65 -11.66
N ARG A 555 34.81 -1.03 -12.07
CA ARG A 555 33.49 -1.09 -11.42
C ARG A 555 33.39 -0.47 -10.00
N LYS A 556 34.48 0.07 -9.45
CA LYS A 556 34.49 0.82 -8.18
C LYS A 556 33.86 2.21 -8.32
N ASP A 557 33.60 2.87 -7.18
CA ASP A 557 33.08 4.23 -7.17
C ASP A 557 34.07 5.20 -7.83
N LEU A 558 33.58 6.08 -8.69
CA LEU A 558 34.43 7.00 -9.44
C LEU A 558 35.18 7.96 -8.51
N LYS A 559 34.53 8.43 -7.43
CA LYS A 559 35.09 9.44 -6.52
C LYS A 559 36.02 8.85 -5.46
N GLU A 560 36.08 7.54 -5.34
CA GLU A 560 36.97 6.85 -4.41
C GLU A 560 38.34 6.56 -5.02
N GLY A 561 38.49 6.72 -6.34
CA GLY A 561 39.71 6.36 -7.06
C GLY A 561 39.79 4.86 -7.38
N PRO A 562 40.85 4.42 -8.07
CA PRO A 562 41.01 3.03 -8.48
C PRO A 562 41.36 2.08 -7.33
N ASP A 563 42.06 2.55 -6.30
CA ASP A 563 42.43 1.82 -5.09
C ASP A 563 42.80 2.77 -3.94
N ASP A 564 42.77 2.25 -2.71
CA ASP A 564 42.92 3.05 -1.49
C ASP A 564 44.35 3.57 -1.27
N PHE A 565 45.36 2.89 -1.84
CA PHE A 565 46.77 3.24 -1.67
C PHE A 565 47.21 4.33 -2.63
N SER A 566 46.62 4.36 -3.83
CA SER A 566 46.90 5.38 -4.83
C SER A 566 45.96 6.58 -4.73
N ARG A 567 44.90 6.56 -3.92
CA ARG A 567 43.86 7.61 -3.92
C ARG A 567 44.42 9.04 -3.81
N HIS A 568 44.03 9.90 -4.75
CA HIS A 568 44.40 11.31 -4.77
C HIS A 568 43.17 12.23 -4.81
N ASP A 569 43.30 13.48 -4.37
CA ASP A 569 42.18 14.44 -4.36
C ASP A 569 41.64 14.76 -5.76
N MET A 570 42.45 14.56 -6.80
CA MET A 570 42.03 14.69 -8.20
C MET A 570 41.09 13.56 -8.64
N ASP A 571 41.17 12.37 -8.05
CA ASP A 571 40.28 11.24 -8.37
C ASP A 571 38.83 11.53 -7.97
N LYS A 572 38.62 12.44 -7.00
CA LYS A 572 37.28 12.90 -6.59
C LYS A 572 36.66 13.89 -7.57
N LYS A 573 37.49 14.52 -8.43
CA LYS A 573 37.11 15.67 -9.26
C LYS A 573 37.07 15.34 -10.74
N LEU A 574 38.00 14.52 -11.24
CA LEU A 574 38.20 14.29 -12.66
C LEU A 574 37.95 12.84 -13.07
N CYS A 575 37.48 12.65 -14.30
CA CYS A 575 37.37 11.34 -14.91
C CYS A 575 37.59 11.38 -16.42
N ILE A 576 37.84 10.22 -17.01
CA ILE A 576 37.89 10.05 -18.46
C ILE A 576 36.51 9.62 -18.96
N ARG A 577 35.95 10.35 -19.91
CA ARG A 577 34.71 10.04 -20.61
C ARG A 577 35.01 9.49 -22.00
N HIS A 578 34.31 8.43 -22.39
CA HIS A 578 34.34 7.88 -23.75
C HIS A 578 32.92 7.55 -24.22
N LYS A 579 32.60 7.82 -25.49
CA LYS A 579 31.26 7.53 -26.03
C LYS A 579 31.29 6.17 -26.72
N GLU A 580 30.63 5.20 -26.09
CA GLU A 580 30.58 3.82 -26.58
C GLU A 580 29.20 3.50 -27.14
N HIS A 581 29.17 2.54 -28.07
CA HIS A 581 27.90 1.89 -28.39
C HIS A 581 27.36 1.20 -27.14
N ASP A 582 26.05 1.29 -26.97
CA ASP A 582 25.36 0.48 -25.98
C ASP A 582 23.97 0.08 -26.52
N PHE A 583 23.24 -0.73 -25.76
CA PHE A 583 21.85 -1.05 -26.04
C PHE A 583 20.98 -0.56 -24.88
N VAL A 584 19.89 0.12 -25.23
CA VAL A 584 18.80 0.46 -24.30
C VAL A 584 17.62 -0.43 -24.64
N PHE A 585 17.06 -1.08 -23.62
CA PHE A 585 15.90 -1.93 -23.79
C PHE A 585 14.65 -1.07 -23.96
N ILE A 586 13.95 -1.22 -25.08
CA ILE A 586 12.71 -0.50 -25.35
C ILE A 586 11.54 -1.35 -24.91
N THR A 587 11.04 -1.08 -23.71
CA THR A 587 10.00 -1.87 -23.04
C THR A 587 8.71 -2.03 -23.86
N SER A 588 8.34 -1.03 -24.67
CA SER A 588 7.12 -1.05 -25.49
C SER A 588 7.19 -2.00 -26.69
N TYR A 589 8.40 -2.36 -27.13
CA TYR A 589 8.64 -3.18 -28.32
C TYR A 589 9.51 -4.41 -28.03
N HIS A 590 9.73 -4.69 -26.74
CA HIS A 590 10.47 -5.83 -26.21
C HIS A 590 11.80 -6.16 -26.89
N HIS A 591 12.56 -5.13 -27.33
CA HIS A 591 13.84 -5.33 -28.00
C HIS A 591 14.92 -4.36 -27.52
N TRP A 592 16.17 -4.75 -27.73
CA TRP A 592 17.34 -3.92 -27.49
C TRP A 592 17.55 -2.96 -28.66
N LYS A 593 17.43 -1.66 -28.42
CA LYS A 593 17.75 -0.62 -29.41
C LYS A 593 19.20 -0.18 -29.22
N LYS A 594 19.99 -0.25 -30.29
CA LYS A 594 21.36 0.26 -30.32
C LYS A 594 21.34 1.78 -30.10
N THR A 595 22.15 2.24 -29.16
CA THR A 595 22.33 3.65 -28.80
C THR A 595 23.83 3.95 -28.61
N PHE A 596 24.13 5.16 -28.16
CA PHE A 596 25.42 5.53 -27.63
C PHE A 596 25.27 5.99 -26.18
N GLU A 597 26.18 5.57 -25.31
CA GLU A 597 26.23 5.98 -23.92
C GLU A 597 27.64 6.48 -23.55
N ASN A 598 27.69 7.50 -22.70
CA ASN A 598 28.95 7.98 -22.14
C ASN A 598 29.40 7.02 -21.02
N LYS A 599 30.52 6.34 -21.24
CA LYS A 599 31.20 5.57 -20.20
C LYS A 599 32.25 6.44 -19.52
N HIS A 600 32.39 6.28 -18.21
CA HIS A 600 33.27 7.07 -17.38
C HIS A 600 34.28 6.14 -16.70
N TYR A 601 35.54 6.56 -16.66
CA TYR A 601 36.66 5.81 -16.13
C TYR A 601 37.41 6.68 -15.14
N HIS A 602 38.04 6.07 -14.14
CA HIS A 602 39.08 6.76 -13.38
C HIS A 602 40.17 7.27 -14.32
N VAL A 603 40.84 8.36 -13.94
CA VAL A 603 42.05 8.81 -14.63
C VAL A 603 43.19 7.88 -14.21
N PHE A 604 43.16 6.67 -14.76
CA PHE A 604 44.12 5.62 -14.47
C PHE A 604 44.19 4.67 -15.67
N LEU A 605 45.40 4.44 -16.17
CA LEU A 605 45.62 3.73 -17.44
C LEU A 605 44.93 2.37 -17.46
N ASN A 606 45.07 1.60 -16.38
CA ASN A 606 44.49 0.25 -16.25
C ASN A 606 42.95 0.26 -16.30
N CYS A 607 42.30 1.30 -15.77
CA CYS A 607 40.85 1.42 -15.84
C CYS A 607 40.37 1.62 -17.28
N VAL A 608 41.11 2.37 -18.09
CA VAL A 608 40.75 2.63 -19.49
C VAL A 608 41.14 1.44 -20.38
N LYS A 609 42.38 0.95 -20.27
CA LYS A 609 42.92 -0.16 -21.07
C LYS A 609 42.24 -1.49 -20.82
N GLY A 610 41.76 -1.73 -19.59
CA GLY A 610 41.04 -2.96 -19.26
C GLY A 610 39.80 -3.20 -20.15
N ARG A 611 39.19 -2.15 -20.67
CA ARG A 611 38.07 -2.24 -21.62
C ARG A 611 38.43 -1.77 -23.04
N ASN A 612 39.45 -0.93 -23.18
CA ASN A 612 39.91 -0.38 -24.45
C ASN A 612 41.40 -0.67 -24.64
N PRO A 613 41.80 -1.89 -25.07
CA PRO A 613 43.21 -2.29 -25.11
C PRO A 613 44.09 -1.41 -26.00
N ALA A 614 43.52 -0.83 -27.05
CA ALA A 614 44.21 0.08 -27.98
C ALA A 614 44.16 1.56 -27.53
N PHE A 615 43.73 1.84 -26.30
CA PHE A 615 43.71 3.20 -25.75
C PHE A 615 45.11 3.84 -25.75
N ASP A 616 45.18 5.05 -26.31
CA ASP A 616 46.35 5.92 -26.32
C ASP A 616 46.10 7.15 -25.44
N SER A 617 46.89 7.31 -24.38
CA SER A 617 46.76 8.42 -23.44
C SER A 617 47.09 9.77 -24.10
N CYS A 618 47.92 9.80 -25.14
CA CYS A 618 48.21 11.01 -25.92
C CYS A 618 47.01 11.53 -26.71
N SER A 619 45.99 10.69 -26.92
CA SER A 619 44.77 11.04 -27.68
C SER A 619 43.67 11.67 -26.82
N VAL A 620 43.86 11.77 -25.50
CA VAL A 620 42.85 12.30 -24.58
C VAL A 620 42.71 13.82 -24.77
N GLN A 621 41.49 14.26 -25.07
CA GLN A 621 41.16 15.68 -25.18
C GLN A 621 40.79 16.26 -23.82
N ILE A 622 41.32 17.43 -23.48
CA ILE A 622 40.94 18.14 -22.26
C ILE A 622 39.64 18.90 -22.52
N ALA A 623 38.58 18.54 -21.80
CA ALA A 623 37.25 19.15 -21.89
C ALA A 623 36.81 19.68 -20.51
N LEU A 624 37.70 20.46 -19.90
CA LEU A 624 37.49 21.11 -18.60
C LEU A 624 37.14 22.59 -18.79
N ASN A 625 36.31 23.12 -17.88
CA ASN A 625 35.96 24.55 -17.87
C ASN A 625 36.97 25.42 -17.10
N HIS A 626 38.08 24.82 -16.67
CA HIS A 626 39.14 25.45 -15.88
C HIS A 626 40.51 24.99 -16.37
N THR A 627 41.55 25.78 -16.08
CA THR A 627 42.95 25.42 -16.34
C THR A 627 43.52 24.58 -15.22
N LEU A 628 44.30 23.57 -15.59
CA LEU A 628 45.06 22.74 -14.65
C LEU A 628 46.41 23.39 -14.32
N SER A 629 46.84 23.27 -13.07
CA SER A 629 48.18 23.64 -12.62
C SER A 629 49.25 22.67 -13.15
N GLY A 630 50.52 23.08 -13.09
CA GLY A 630 51.64 22.24 -13.52
C GLY A 630 51.72 20.91 -12.75
N ASP A 631 51.46 20.95 -11.45
CA ASP A 631 51.48 19.77 -10.57
C ASP A 631 50.32 18.81 -10.90
N GLU A 632 49.13 19.34 -11.19
CA GLU A 632 47.98 18.55 -11.62
C GLU A 632 48.25 17.87 -12.97
N ILE A 633 48.88 18.57 -13.92
CA ILE A 633 49.28 17.98 -15.21
C ILE A 633 50.31 16.86 -15.01
N ALA A 634 51.31 17.07 -14.14
CA ALA A 634 52.31 16.05 -13.85
C ALA A 634 51.69 14.79 -13.24
N PHE A 635 50.78 14.96 -12.28
CA PHE A 635 50.03 13.86 -11.67
C PHE A 635 49.20 13.08 -12.69
N LEU A 636 48.48 13.77 -13.58
CA LEU A 636 47.65 13.13 -14.60
C LEU A 636 48.49 12.36 -15.62
N LYS A 637 49.69 12.84 -15.96
CA LYS A 637 50.64 12.12 -16.82
C LYS A 637 51.12 10.85 -16.17
N GLU A 638 51.56 10.90 -14.92
CA GLU A 638 51.99 9.72 -14.15
C GLU A 638 50.93 8.62 -14.18
N ARG A 639 49.66 8.99 -14.00
CA ARG A 639 48.51 8.08 -13.99
C ARG A 639 48.16 7.46 -15.33
N MET A 640 48.56 8.08 -16.42
CA MET A 640 48.21 7.70 -17.78
C MET A 640 49.42 7.14 -18.56
N GLU A 641 50.60 7.13 -17.95
CA GLU A 641 51.85 6.56 -18.46
C GLU A 641 52.27 5.26 -17.72
N ALA A 642 51.79 5.05 -16.49
CA ALA A 642 51.97 3.81 -15.70
C ALA A 642 51.02 2.69 -16.13
#